data_AF-A0A5B6V4S9-F1
#
_entry.id   AF-A0A5B6V4S9-F1
#
_cell.length_a   1.000
_cell.length_b   1.000
_cell.length_c   1.000
_cell.angle_alpha   90.00
_cell.angle_beta   90.00
_cell.angle_gamma   90.00
#
_symmetry.space_group_name_H-M   'P 1'
#
loop_
_entity.id
_entity.type
_entity.pdbx_description
1 polymer ?
#
loop_
_entity_poly.entity_id
_entity_poly.type
_entity_poly.pdbx_seq_one_letter_code
_entity_poly.pdbx_strand_id
1 'polypeptide(L)'
;MVLLSIILLPILLLLLYFIVRPRPVTIPIKNRHVFITGGSSGIGLALAHQAASHGARVSLLARSLNKLQEAKESIRRSSGLDVSIFSADVRDYDAVQKAVNDAGPIDVLVVNQGVFVPQELEKQGLDEIKFMIDVNLMGSFNVIKAALPLMKDRKDRLPASISLISSQAGQVGIYGYTAYSASKFGLRGLAEALQQEVITDNIHVSVVYPPDTDTPGFEKENEVRPELTKLLAGSSGSMKADEVAKKALDGIKSGSFTVPCNFEGHMLAIATAGLSPQRSFLMAFIEVASVGLFRLVVGILAFGDSNSKHGQFKKVAVERDVHWIMRVVCQCSLVFLFTGLLRASSMGYFYLLVLVLFSRSCFFQTTKGLQAYQAQLFLQIRKHLEYPSQLQILDNYSGSLCDLAATAHMMISCQDNFVTELEIRGDKLANVSGFNGYAIHNKTLSETFSINSLVTTLTRLTSLRVLSLVSLGIWGPLPDKIHRLYSLELLDLSSNFMFGSIPPQISRMVKLQTLTLDGNYFNDTIPDTLDSLSNLSVLSLRGNHLKGQFPSSICRISSLTDIALCHNKLSGELPDFSSLTRLRVLDVRENQFDSQLPVMPRGLVTALLGKNLFSGEIPAQVGILTHLQHLDLSFNHLSGTPPSALFDLPNISYLNLASNMLSGSLPEQIACGSKLGFVDISSNKLVGKLPSCLDNTSDKRAVKFGGNCLSIEGHQQHQSSYCKEANTRKSGRKIALLIAIIVGSILLLVILAFGVIFLSRRCFERKTLETHVWQKAVQENPTTGVSPDILANARFISGVMKLGTQGSPVSRLFSLEELEEATNNFDSSMFMGESPAGKLYKGRLENGAYVAIRSLNLLKRYSIQNLKVRLDFFSKLHHPHLVSLLGHCIDGGVQDDPFANKVFLVYEYVPNGNYRMHLSESCPEKVLKWSDRLAILIDVAKAVHFLHTGVIPGVYNNRLKTNNILLDEHRIAKLCDYGMSIILEDNEKLEAKGGGLKSRYLYFQLATMNEIGLPSLHKRMDMPLKHSNLNFCCSQRQTLEDDVYNFGFILLESLVGPIVSGKGETFLLNEMASFGSQDGRKRIVDPAVLMTSSQESLSIIVSITRKCTCPETSSRPSFEDVLWNLQYAAQVQATADADQKSDSTS
;
A
#
# COMPACT_ATOMS: atom_id res chain seq x y z
N MET A 1 -27.75 40.22 37.65
CA MET A 1 -27.27 39.15 36.74
C MET A 1 -27.14 37.80 37.43
N VAL A 2 -26.22 37.58 38.38
CA VAL A 2 -26.04 36.25 39.04
C VAL A 2 -27.36 35.66 39.60
N LEU A 3 -28.15 36.47 40.32
CA LEU A 3 -29.47 36.05 40.83
C LEU A 3 -30.46 35.64 39.71
N LEU A 4 -30.37 36.30 38.55
CA LEU A 4 -31.19 36.01 37.37
C LEU A 4 -30.75 34.70 36.71
N SER A 5 -29.44 34.41 36.68
CA SER A 5 -28.89 33.14 36.18
C SER A 5 -29.29 31.94 37.07
N ILE A 6 -29.31 32.13 38.39
CA ILE A 6 -29.75 31.11 39.36
C ILE A 6 -31.25 30.80 39.18
N ILE A 7 -32.05 31.75 38.71
CA ILE A 7 -33.48 31.56 38.42
C ILE A 7 -33.72 31.03 37.00
N LEU A 8 -33.01 31.53 35.99
CA LEU A 8 -33.19 31.08 34.59
C LEU A 8 -32.67 29.67 34.34
N LEU A 9 -31.59 29.21 34.98
CA LEU A 9 -31.06 27.86 34.75
C LEU A 9 -32.07 26.75 35.11
N PRO A 10 -32.70 26.73 36.30
CA PRO A 10 -33.73 25.74 36.61
C PRO A 10 -34.98 25.92 35.73
N ILE A 11 -35.36 27.13 35.33
CA ILE A 11 -36.49 27.37 34.41
C ILE A 11 -36.19 26.82 33.00
N LEU A 12 -34.96 26.99 32.50
CA LEU A 12 -34.50 26.46 31.22
C LEU A 12 -34.43 24.93 31.24
N LEU A 13 -33.96 24.34 32.34
CA LEU A 13 -33.99 22.90 32.56
C LEU A 13 -35.43 22.37 32.65
N LEU A 14 -36.35 23.10 33.27
CA LEU A 14 -37.78 22.78 33.29
C LEU A 14 -38.37 22.81 31.87
N LEU A 15 -38.08 23.85 31.08
CA LEU A 15 -38.53 23.99 29.70
C LEU A 15 -37.99 22.86 28.81
N LEU A 16 -36.70 22.52 28.92
CA LEU A 16 -36.11 21.40 28.19
C LEU A 16 -36.71 20.04 28.60
N TYR A 17 -37.04 19.85 29.88
CA TYR A 17 -37.76 18.69 30.39
C TYR A 17 -39.18 18.55 29.79
N PHE A 18 -39.87 19.66 29.51
CA PHE A 18 -41.16 19.62 28.82
C PHE A 18 -41.05 19.46 27.29
N ILE A 19 -40.02 20.03 26.65
CA ILE A 19 -39.84 20.00 25.19
C ILE A 19 -39.34 18.65 24.68
N VAL A 20 -38.41 18.00 25.40
CA VAL A 20 -37.80 16.74 24.96
C VAL A 20 -38.26 15.60 25.87
N ARG A 21 -39.48 15.10 25.62
CA ARG A 21 -39.97 13.84 26.19
C ARG A 21 -39.63 12.64 25.29
N PRO A 22 -38.53 11.90 25.51
CA PRO A 22 -38.58 10.47 25.26
C PRO A 22 -39.65 9.92 26.20
N ARG A 23 -40.68 9.28 25.65
CA ARG A 23 -41.75 8.69 26.46
C ARG A 23 -41.09 7.63 27.36
N PRO A 24 -41.29 7.65 28.69
CA PRO A 24 -40.79 6.58 29.54
C PRO A 24 -41.45 5.27 29.09
N VAL A 25 -40.67 4.40 28.47
CA VAL A 25 -41.16 3.11 27.99
C VAL A 25 -41.15 2.14 29.15
N THR A 26 -42.34 1.71 29.56
CA THR A 26 -42.51 0.56 30.45
C THR A 26 -42.85 -0.66 29.60
N ILE A 27 -41.97 -1.66 29.64
CA ILE A 27 -42.16 -2.92 28.93
C ILE A 27 -43.07 -3.80 29.81
N PRO A 28 -44.30 -4.14 29.35
CA PRO A 28 -45.18 -5.00 30.11
C PRO A 28 -44.59 -6.40 30.23
N ILE A 29 -44.83 -7.06 31.36
CA ILE A 29 -44.44 -8.45 31.63
C ILE A 29 -45.68 -9.34 31.85
N LYS A 30 -46.70 -8.82 32.53
CA LYS A 30 -47.97 -9.52 32.76
C LYS A 30 -48.66 -9.86 31.44
N ASN A 31 -49.07 -11.11 31.28
CA ASN A 31 -49.67 -11.69 30.08
C ASN A 31 -48.78 -11.64 28.81
N ARG A 32 -47.47 -11.42 28.96
CA ARG A 32 -46.50 -11.37 27.84
C ARG A 32 -45.68 -12.66 27.80
N HIS A 33 -45.19 -13.02 26.61
CA HIS A 33 -44.32 -14.17 26.42
C HIS A 33 -42.85 -13.80 26.71
N VAL A 34 -42.33 -14.32 27.81
CA VAL A 34 -40.93 -14.18 28.22
C VAL A 34 -40.19 -15.48 27.89
N PHE A 35 -39.27 -15.44 26.92
CA PHE A 35 -38.46 -16.57 26.50
C PHE A 35 -37.05 -16.46 27.08
N ILE A 36 -36.63 -17.42 27.90
CA ILE A 36 -35.38 -17.36 28.69
C ILE A 36 -34.46 -18.52 28.35
N THR A 37 -33.28 -18.23 27.82
CA THR A 37 -32.23 -19.22 27.60
C THR A 37 -31.36 -19.41 28.85
N GLY A 38 -30.81 -20.62 29.05
CA GLY A 38 -30.10 -20.95 30.29
C GLY A 38 -31.01 -20.95 31.54
N GLY A 39 -32.34 -21.06 31.35
CA GLY A 39 -33.34 -20.95 32.41
C GLY A 39 -33.42 -22.13 33.40
N SER A 40 -32.53 -23.13 33.27
CA SER A 40 -32.56 -24.35 34.10
C SER A 40 -31.92 -24.20 35.49
N SER A 41 -31.16 -23.13 35.74
CA SER A 41 -30.45 -22.90 37.01
C SER A 41 -29.93 -21.46 37.14
N GLY A 42 -29.61 -21.01 38.35
CA GLY A 42 -28.96 -19.72 38.60
C GLY A 42 -29.81 -18.51 38.18
N ILE A 43 -29.18 -17.46 37.65
CA ILE A 43 -29.82 -16.19 37.28
C ILE A 43 -31.02 -16.40 36.33
N GLY A 44 -30.91 -17.32 35.36
CA GLY A 44 -31.98 -17.60 34.40
C GLY A 44 -33.22 -18.23 35.04
N LEU A 45 -33.02 -19.11 36.01
CA LEU A 45 -34.12 -19.71 36.79
C LEU A 45 -34.76 -18.69 37.72
N ALA A 46 -33.96 -17.88 38.41
CA ALA A 46 -34.46 -16.79 39.25
C ALA A 46 -35.26 -15.75 38.44
N LEU A 47 -34.80 -15.41 37.23
CA LEU A 47 -35.54 -14.57 36.27
C LEU A 47 -36.86 -15.21 35.83
N ALA A 48 -36.89 -16.53 35.62
CA ALA A 48 -38.11 -17.25 35.29
C ALA A 48 -39.14 -17.22 36.43
N HIS A 49 -38.71 -17.43 37.68
CA HIS A 49 -39.56 -17.27 38.87
C HIS A 49 -40.11 -15.83 39.00
N GLN A 50 -39.28 -14.81 38.78
CA GLN A 50 -39.69 -13.40 38.83
C GLN A 50 -40.65 -13.03 37.68
N ALA A 51 -40.44 -13.55 36.46
CA ALA A 51 -41.35 -13.32 35.34
C ALA A 51 -42.71 -14.01 35.57
N ALA A 52 -42.71 -15.26 36.03
CA ALA A 52 -43.92 -16.01 36.34
C ALA A 52 -44.72 -15.38 37.49
N SER A 53 -44.07 -14.89 38.56
CA SER A 53 -44.75 -14.19 39.66
C SER A 53 -45.41 -12.87 39.23
N HIS A 54 -44.92 -12.23 38.16
CA HIS A 54 -45.55 -11.08 37.52
C HIS A 54 -46.65 -11.46 36.50
N GLY A 55 -46.95 -12.75 36.34
CA GLY A 55 -48.00 -13.25 35.44
C GLY A 55 -47.59 -13.35 33.97
N ALA A 56 -46.30 -13.53 33.67
CA ALA A 56 -45.84 -13.80 32.30
C ALA A 56 -46.11 -15.26 31.88
N ARG A 57 -46.28 -15.49 30.58
CA ARG A 57 -46.10 -16.82 29.98
C ARG A 57 -44.60 -17.03 29.80
N VAL A 58 -44.02 -17.99 30.51
CA VAL A 58 -42.56 -18.24 30.48
C VAL A 58 -42.24 -19.49 29.65
N SER A 59 -41.25 -19.36 28.77
CA SER A 59 -40.62 -20.46 28.04
C SER A 59 -39.14 -20.55 28.40
N LEU A 60 -38.65 -21.75 28.73
CA LEU A 60 -37.26 -21.99 29.11
C LEU A 60 -36.53 -22.81 28.05
N LEU A 61 -35.32 -22.40 27.67
CA LEU A 61 -34.44 -23.16 26.78
C LEU A 61 -33.12 -23.50 27.48
N ALA A 62 -32.76 -24.78 27.51
CA ALA A 62 -31.47 -25.26 28.00
C ALA A 62 -31.13 -26.65 27.40
N ARG A 63 -29.90 -27.13 27.61
CA ARG A 63 -29.43 -28.42 27.04
C ARG A 63 -29.95 -29.67 27.74
N SER A 64 -30.35 -29.56 29.01
CA SER A 64 -30.73 -30.72 29.85
C SER A 64 -32.23 -30.72 30.12
N LEU A 65 -32.94 -31.68 29.54
CA LEU A 65 -34.38 -31.84 29.72
C LEU A 65 -34.75 -32.08 31.20
N ASN A 66 -33.98 -32.90 31.93
CA ASN A 66 -34.22 -33.21 33.34
C ASN A 66 -34.18 -31.93 34.20
N LYS A 67 -33.14 -31.10 34.05
CA LYS A 67 -33.04 -29.82 34.77
C LYS A 67 -34.12 -28.82 34.36
N LEU A 68 -34.60 -28.88 33.12
CA LEU A 68 -35.75 -28.08 32.68
C LEU A 68 -37.07 -28.56 33.33
N GLN A 69 -37.24 -29.87 33.55
CA GLN A 69 -38.39 -30.42 34.29
C GLN A 69 -38.34 -30.00 35.77
N GLU A 70 -37.19 -30.13 36.43
CA GLU A 70 -36.97 -29.64 37.80
C GLU A 70 -37.29 -28.14 37.94
N ALA A 71 -36.79 -27.32 37.01
CA ALA A 71 -37.07 -25.88 36.93
C ALA A 71 -38.57 -25.60 36.73
N LYS A 72 -39.22 -26.32 35.80
CA LYS A 72 -40.66 -26.21 35.53
C LYS A 72 -41.49 -26.51 36.77
N GLU A 73 -41.18 -27.58 37.50
CA GLU A 73 -41.86 -27.90 38.76
C GLU A 73 -41.61 -26.86 39.85
N SER A 74 -40.39 -26.36 39.97
CA SER A 74 -40.05 -25.29 40.92
C SER A 74 -40.91 -24.04 40.68
N ILE A 75 -40.98 -23.57 39.43
CA ILE A 75 -41.76 -22.39 39.06
C ILE A 75 -43.25 -22.63 39.29
N ARG A 76 -43.76 -23.81 38.90
CA ARG A 76 -45.16 -24.21 39.12
C ARG A 76 -45.51 -24.25 40.61
N ARG A 77 -44.62 -24.76 41.47
CA ARG A 77 -44.78 -24.74 42.94
C ARG A 77 -44.80 -23.32 43.52
N SER A 78 -44.00 -22.39 42.97
CA SER A 78 -43.92 -21.01 43.49
C SER A 78 -45.00 -20.05 42.96
N SER A 79 -45.52 -20.27 41.75
CA SER A 79 -46.36 -19.29 41.04
C SER A 79 -47.74 -19.81 40.63
N GLY A 80 -47.96 -21.13 40.69
CA GLY A 80 -49.16 -21.79 40.17
C GLY A 80 -49.27 -21.84 38.65
N LEU A 81 -48.37 -21.17 37.90
CA LEU A 81 -48.37 -21.15 36.44
C LEU A 81 -47.54 -22.30 35.86
N ASP A 82 -48.01 -22.86 34.74
CA ASP A 82 -47.23 -23.83 33.97
C ASP A 82 -46.31 -23.11 32.97
N VAL A 83 -45.10 -23.63 32.79
CA VAL A 83 -44.08 -23.05 31.88
C VAL A 83 -43.73 -24.03 30.77
N SER A 84 -43.45 -23.49 29.57
CA SER A 84 -43.00 -24.27 28.43
C SER A 84 -41.49 -24.53 28.54
N ILE A 85 -41.03 -25.70 28.10
CA ILE A 85 -39.61 -26.08 28.16
C ILE A 85 -39.14 -26.63 26.82
N PHE A 86 -37.94 -26.24 26.40
CA PHE A 86 -37.35 -26.59 25.12
C PHE A 86 -35.90 -27.05 25.31
N SER A 87 -35.59 -28.27 24.84
CA SER A 87 -34.24 -28.84 24.95
C SER A 87 -33.44 -28.55 23.69
N ALA A 88 -32.46 -27.65 23.76
CA ALA A 88 -31.58 -27.29 22.65
C ALA A 88 -30.19 -26.81 23.12
N ASP A 89 -29.17 -26.99 22.29
CA ASP A 89 -27.86 -26.36 22.45
C ASP A 89 -27.85 -25.03 21.67
N VAL A 90 -27.50 -23.93 22.32
CA VAL A 90 -27.49 -22.59 21.71
C VAL A 90 -26.51 -22.46 20.53
N ARG A 91 -25.53 -23.36 20.42
CA ARG A 91 -24.59 -23.42 19.30
C ARG A 91 -25.21 -23.98 18.03
N ASP A 92 -26.27 -24.78 18.15
CA ASP A 92 -27.04 -25.34 17.04
C ASP A 92 -28.17 -24.38 16.66
N TYR A 93 -27.98 -23.67 15.55
CA TYR A 93 -28.95 -22.70 15.06
C TYR A 93 -30.30 -23.33 14.70
N ASP A 94 -30.31 -24.54 14.12
CA ASP A 94 -31.53 -25.18 13.62
C ASP A 94 -32.38 -25.72 14.79
N ALA A 95 -31.73 -26.29 15.80
CA ALA A 95 -32.39 -26.70 17.05
C ALA A 95 -32.97 -25.49 17.82
N VAL A 96 -32.23 -24.37 17.87
CA VAL A 96 -32.71 -23.11 18.46
C VAL A 96 -33.88 -22.53 17.66
N GLN A 97 -33.79 -22.50 16.32
CA GLN A 97 -34.84 -21.96 15.47
C GLN A 97 -36.13 -22.78 15.58
N LYS A 98 -36.02 -24.12 15.65
CA LYS A 98 -37.17 -24.98 15.93
C LYS A 98 -37.81 -24.67 17.29
N ALA A 99 -37.02 -24.63 18.36
CA ALA A 99 -37.51 -24.33 19.71
C ALA A 99 -38.19 -22.96 19.83
N VAL A 100 -37.66 -21.95 19.13
CA VAL A 100 -38.23 -20.60 19.07
C VAL A 100 -39.55 -20.57 18.28
N ASN A 101 -39.63 -21.29 17.16
CA ASN A 101 -40.88 -21.42 16.39
C ASN A 101 -41.96 -22.15 17.19
N ASP A 102 -41.62 -23.27 17.83
CA ASP A 102 -42.54 -24.08 18.64
C ASP A 102 -43.09 -23.32 19.87
N ALA A 103 -42.35 -22.31 20.37
CA ALA A 103 -42.78 -21.46 21.49
C ALA A 103 -43.75 -20.32 21.10
N GLY A 104 -43.85 -20.03 19.80
CA GLY A 104 -44.67 -18.94 19.25
C GLY A 104 -44.12 -17.53 19.53
N PRO A 105 -44.87 -16.48 19.16
CA PRO A 105 -44.41 -15.08 19.22
C PRO A 105 -43.84 -14.68 20.58
N ILE A 106 -42.62 -14.09 20.58
CA ILE A 106 -41.87 -13.70 21.77
C ILE A 106 -42.01 -12.19 21.99
N ASP A 107 -42.27 -11.77 23.23
CA ASP A 107 -42.40 -10.37 23.61
C ASP A 107 -41.13 -9.86 24.31
N VAL A 108 -40.55 -10.70 25.16
CA VAL A 108 -39.34 -10.43 25.92
C VAL A 108 -38.41 -11.62 25.77
N LEU A 109 -37.28 -11.41 25.09
CA LEU A 109 -36.23 -12.41 24.93
C LEU A 109 -35.13 -12.14 25.97
N VAL A 110 -34.81 -13.13 26.80
CA VAL A 110 -33.73 -13.07 27.79
C VAL A 110 -32.65 -14.08 27.38
N VAL A 111 -31.52 -13.53 26.92
CA VAL A 111 -30.36 -14.26 26.44
C VAL A 111 -29.39 -14.41 27.63
N ASN A 112 -29.54 -15.49 28.39
CA ASN A 112 -28.82 -15.74 29.65
C ASN A 112 -27.85 -16.94 29.60
N GLN A 113 -27.62 -17.56 28.44
CA GLN A 113 -26.56 -18.57 28.33
C GLN A 113 -25.18 -18.00 28.73
N GLY A 114 -24.42 -18.81 29.45
CA GLY A 114 -23.10 -18.45 29.94
C GLY A 114 -22.30 -19.69 30.32
N VAL A 115 -21.07 -19.76 29.83
CA VAL A 115 -20.02 -20.68 30.32
C VAL A 115 -18.75 -19.87 30.53
N PHE A 116 -17.95 -20.28 31.50
CA PHE A 116 -16.66 -19.68 31.83
C PHE A 116 -15.69 -20.81 32.14
N VAL A 117 -14.41 -20.56 31.91
CA VAL A 117 -13.28 -21.39 32.37
C VAL A 117 -12.32 -20.40 33.04
N PRO A 118 -12.10 -20.48 34.37
CA PRO A 118 -11.33 -19.47 35.09
C PRO A 118 -9.87 -19.90 35.14
N GLN A 119 -9.07 -19.45 34.16
CA GLN A 119 -7.69 -19.88 34.00
C GLN A 119 -6.88 -18.84 33.20
N GLU A 120 -5.57 -18.80 33.44
CA GLU A 120 -4.63 -17.98 32.67
C GLU A 120 -4.59 -18.42 31.20
N LEU A 121 -4.53 -17.45 30.27
CA LEU A 121 -4.65 -17.71 28.82
C LEU A 121 -3.58 -18.69 28.30
N GLU A 122 -2.37 -18.66 28.84
CA GLU A 122 -1.27 -19.59 28.50
C GLU A 122 -1.61 -21.06 28.81
N LYS A 123 -2.47 -21.31 29.80
CA LYS A 123 -2.83 -22.65 30.27
C LYS A 123 -4.18 -23.14 29.71
N GLN A 124 -4.92 -22.29 28.98
CA GLN A 124 -6.21 -22.62 28.37
C GLN A 124 -6.03 -23.30 27.01
N GLY A 125 -6.79 -24.37 26.77
CA GLY A 125 -6.88 -24.98 25.45
C GLY A 125 -7.61 -24.08 24.45
N LEU A 126 -7.17 -24.06 23.19
CA LEU A 126 -7.89 -23.33 22.12
C LEU A 126 -9.33 -23.82 21.96
N ASP A 127 -9.59 -25.11 22.22
CA ASP A 127 -10.95 -25.68 22.20
C ASP A 127 -11.85 -25.13 23.32
N GLU A 128 -11.29 -24.83 24.50
CA GLU A 128 -12.03 -24.24 25.63
C GLU A 128 -12.35 -22.77 25.37
N ILE A 129 -11.38 -22.03 24.80
CA ILE A 129 -11.55 -20.64 24.35
C ILE A 129 -12.64 -20.57 23.27
N LYS A 130 -12.56 -21.45 22.27
CA LYS A 130 -13.56 -21.56 21.21
C LYS A 130 -14.93 -21.93 21.77
N PHE A 131 -15.02 -22.91 22.68
CA PHE A 131 -16.27 -23.29 23.34
C PHE A 131 -16.92 -22.13 24.11
N MET A 132 -16.13 -21.31 24.82
CA MET A 132 -16.65 -20.10 25.48
C MET A 132 -17.20 -19.07 24.49
N ILE A 133 -16.49 -18.80 23.39
CA ILE A 133 -16.95 -17.86 22.34
C ILE A 133 -18.22 -18.40 21.64
N ASP A 134 -18.23 -19.68 21.29
CA ASP A 134 -19.33 -20.34 20.60
C ASP A 134 -20.62 -20.34 21.44
N VAL A 135 -20.53 -20.57 22.75
CA VAL A 135 -21.70 -20.53 23.65
C VAL A 135 -22.11 -19.09 23.98
N ASN A 136 -21.17 -18.24 24.44
CA ASN A 136 -21.51 -16.94 24.99
C ASN A 136 -21.89 -15.94 23.90
N LEU A 137 -21.11 -15.85 22.82
CA LEU A 137 -21.29 -14.86 21.76
C LEU A 137 -22.06 -15.43 20.57
N MET A 138 -21.59 -16.53 19.95
CA MET A 138 -22.28 -17.09 18.77
C MET A 138 -23.66 -17.66 19.11
N GLY A 139 -23.80 -18.30 20.28
CA GLY A 139 -25.11 -18.73 20.79
C GLY A 139 -26.07 -17.56 21.00
N SER A 140 -25.56 -16.37 21.38
CA SER A 140 -26.39 -15.15 21.50
C SER A 140 -26.87 -14.66 20.14
N PHE A 141 -26.00 -14.69 19.11
CA PHE A 141 -26.40 -14.45 17.72
C PHE A 141 -27.47 -15.45 17.24
N ASN A 142 -27.29 -16.75 17.47
CA ASN A 142 -28.24 -17.78 17.04
C ASN A 142 -29.64 -17.55 17.62
N VAL A 143 -29.72 -17.33 18.93
CA VAL A 143 -30.99 -17.09 19.65
C VAL A 143 -31.68 -15.81 19.18
N ILE A 144 -30.94 -14.71 19.05
CA ILE A 144 -31.50 -13.43 18.57
C ILE A 144 -31.94 -13.54 17.12
N LYS A 145 -31.14 -14.14 16.23
CA LYS A 145 -31.45 -14.33 14.81
C LYS A 145 -32.69 -15.20 14.59
N ALA A 146 -32.88 -16.23 15.41
CA ALA A 146 -34.08 -17.07 15.38
C ALA A 146 -35.34 -16.32 15.87
N ALA A 147 -35.22 -15.56 16.97
CA ALA A 147 -36.36 -14.88 17.59
C ALA A 147 -36.79 -13.57 16.90
N LEU A 148 -35.83 -12.81 16.37
CA LEU A 148 -36.07 -11.46 15.86
C LEU A 148 -37.17 -11.37 14.77
N PRO A 149 -37.29 -12.29 13.79
CA PRO A 149 -38.39 -12.28 12.83
C PRO A 149 -39.77 -12.39 13.51
N LEU A 150 -39.93 -13.33 14.45
CA LEU A 150 -41.17 -13.49 15.22
C LEU A 150 -41.46 -12.30 16.13
N MET A 151 -40.41 -11.61 16.59
CA MET A 151 -40.54 -10.36 17.35
C MET A 151 -40.98 -9.19 16.46
N LYS A 152 -40.53 -9.10 15.21
CA LYS A 152 -40.95 -8.02 14.29
C LYS A 152 -42.38 -8.24 13.73
N ASP A 153 -42.83 -9.48 13.59
CA ASP A 153 -44.18 -9.83 13.09
C ASP A 153 -45.30 -9.79 14.17
N ARG A 154 -45.03 -9.26 15.37
CA ARG A 154 -46.06 -9.13 16.42
C ARG A 154 -47.20 -8.21 15.98
N LYS A 155 -48.42 -8.70 16.10
CA LYS A 155 -49.65 -7.96 15.77
C LYS A 155 -49.96 -6.84 16.75
N ASP A 156 -49.55 -6.98 18.01
CA ASP A 156 -49.61 -5.92 19.00
C ASP A 156 -48.36 -5.03 18.92
N ARG A 157 -48.56 -3.71 18.78
CA ARG A 157 -47.46 -2.74 18.72
C ARG A 157 -46.95 -2.33 20.12
N LEU A 158 -47.16 -3.18 21.13
CA LEU A 158 -46.68 -2.91 22.49
C LEU A 158 -45.14 -3.02 22.55
N PRO A 159 -44.49 -2.30 23.47
CA PRO A 159 -43.05 -2.42 23.65
C PRO A 159 -42.61 -3.86 23.94
N ALA A 160 -41.45 -4.21 23.42
CA ALA A 160 -40.82 -5.52 23.53
C ALA A 160 -39.35 -5.38 23.89
N SER A 161 -38.70 -6.47 24.32
CA SER A 161 -37.31 -6.40 24.77
C SER A 161 -36.43 -7.58 24.36
N ILE A 162 -35.16 -7.29 24.10
CA ILE A 162 -34.08 -8.28 23.97
C ILE A 162 -33.05 -7.95 25.06
N SER A 163 -32.92 -8.82 26.07
CA SER A 163 -32.01 -8.63 27.20
C SER A 163 -30.85 -9.61 27.14
N LEU A 164 -29.63 -9.11 27.04
CA LEU A 164 -28.37 -9.86 27.05
C LEU A 164 -27.78 -9.87 28.46
N ILE A 165 -27.59 -11.05 29.06
CA ILE A 165 -26.93 -11.18 30.36
C ILE A 165 -25.43 -11.35 30.15
N SER A 166 -24.69 -10.26 30.36
CA SER A 166 -23.24 -10.23 30.28
C SER A 166 -22.61 -10.65 31.63
N SER A 167 -21.65 -9.90 32.14
CA SER A 167 -21.02 -9.99 33.47
C SER A 167 -20.26 -8.69 33.71
N GLN A 168 -19.98 -8.30 34.96
CA GLN A 168 -19.05 -7.20 35.24
C GLN A 168 -17.64 -7.45 34.68
N ALA A 169 -17.23 -8.72 34.54
CA ALA A 169 -16.04 -9.12 33.77
C ALA A 169 -16.13 -8.81 32.26
N GLY A 170 -17.32 -8.46 31.74
CA GLY A 170 -17.55 -7.93 30.40
C GLY A 170 -17.58 -6.39 30.33
N GLN A 171 -17.31 -5.69 31.44
CA GLN A 171 -17.13 -4.22 31.49
C GLN A 171 -15.66 -3.82 31.73
N VAL A 172 -14.86 -4.70 32.34
CA VAL A 172 -13.43 -4.53 32.63
C VAL A 172 -12.70 -5.86 32.48
N GLY A 173 -11.43 -5.84 32.08
CA GLY A 173 -10.61 -7.06 32.01
C GLY A 173 -10.24 -7.56 33.41
N ILE A 174 -10.43 -8.85 33.66
CA ILE A 174 -10.07 -9.51 34.93
C ILE A 174 -8.98 -10.57 34.67
N TYR A 175 -7.95 -10.58 35.51
CA TYR A 175 -6.87 -11.57 35.43
C TYR A 175 -7.42 -13.00 35.58
N GLY A 176 -7.00 -13.94 34.73
CA GLY A 176 -7.52 -15.31 34.72
C GLY A 176 -8.90 -15.48 34.06
N TYR A 177 -9.45 -14.43 33.44
CA TYR A 177 -10.73 -14.48 32.72
C TYR A 177 -10.62 -14.00 31.27
N THR A 178 -9.42 -13.92 30.69
CA THR A 178 -9.16 -13.24 29.39
C THR A 178 -10.15 -13.63 28.29
N ALA A 179 -10.34 -14.93 28.04
CA ALA A 179 -11.30 -15.42 27.03
C ALA A 179 -12.77 -15.20 27.43
N TYR A 180 -13.11 -15.35 28.71
CA TYR A 180 -14.45 -15.12 29.23
C TYR A 180 -14.85 -13.63 29.13
N SER A 181 -14.01 -12.73 29.64
CA SER A 181 -14.14 -11.27 29.53
C SER A 181 -14.30 -10.84 28.08
N ALA A 182 -13.48 -11.34 27.15
CA ALA A 182 -13.61 -11.03 25.73
C ALA A 182 -14.99 -11.48 25.17
N SER A 183 -15.41 -12.72 25.48
CA SER A 183 -16.71 -13.24 25.03
C SER A 183 -17.92 -12.46 25.58
N LYS A 184 -17.83 -11.96 26.82
CA LYS A 184 -18.89 -11.18 27.49
C LYS A 184 -18.86 -9.69 27.11
N PHE A 185 -17.70 -9.11 26.81
CA PHE A 185 -17.55 -7.76 26.26
C PHE A 185 -18.13 -7.68 24.84
N GLY A 186 -17.95 -8.72 24.01
CA GLY A 186 -18.53 -8.80 22.66
C GLY A 186 -20.07 -8.62 22.63
N LEU A 187 -20.77 -9.03 23.70
CA LEU A 187 -22.22 -8.83 23.85
C LEU A 187 -22.61 -7.34 23.92
N ARG A 188 -21.73 -6.45 24.40
CA ARG A 188 -21.99 -5.01 24.40
C ARG A 188 -22.00 -4.46 22.98
N GLY A 189 -21.00 -4.80 22.16
CA GLY A 189 -20.94 -4.37 20.75
C GLY A 189 -22.13 -4.89 19.94
N LEU A 190 -22.51 -6.15 20.17
CA LEU A 190 -23.75 -6.73 19.62
C LEU A 190 -24.99 -5.93 20.03
N ALA A 191 -25.14 -5.61 21.32
CA ALA A 191 -26.30 -4.87 21.81
C ALA A 191 -26.37 -3.43 21.27
N GLU A 192 -25.24 -2.72 21.20
CA GLU A 192 -25.18 -1.33 20.72
C GLU A 192 -25.55 -1.24 19.23
N ALA A 193 -25.09 -2.19 18.41
CA ALA A 193 -25.49 -2.29 17.00
C ALA A 193 -26.98 -2.69 16.86
N LEU A 194 -27.39 -3.79 17.51
CA LEU A 194 -28.76 -4.31 17.44
C LEU A 194 -29.80 -3.26 17.86
N GLN A 195 -29.51 -2.44 18.89
CA GLN A 195 -30.44 -1.41 19.33
C GLN A 195 -30.75 -0.39 18.23
N GLN A 196 -29.79 -0.05 17.36
CA GLN A 196 -30.05 0.85 16.23
C GLN A 196 -30.93 0.19 15.15
N GLU A 197 -30.81 -1.13 14.95
CA GLU A 197 -31.58 -1.89 13.95
C GLU A 197 -33.03 -2.19 14.35
N VAL A 198 -33.34 -2.20 15.65
CA VAL A 198 -34.65 -2.68 16.16
C VAL A 198 -35.47 -1.64 16.93
N ILE A 199 -34.91 -0.45 17.20
CA ILE A 199 -35.64 0.61 17.92
C ILE A 199 -36.86 1.11 17.13
N THR A 200 -36.80 1.09 15.79
CA THR A 200 -37.94 1.44 14.91
C THR A 200 -39.10 0.46 15.03
N ASP A 201 -38.83 -0.79 15.42
CA ASP A 201 -39.82 -1.85 15.63
C ASP A 201 -40.38 -1.86 17.06
N ASN A 202 -40.11 -0.82 17.86
CA ASN A 202 -40.47 -0.71 19.27
C ASN A 202 -39.87 -1.83 20.16
N ILE A 203 -38.69 -2.33 19.77
CA ILE A 203 -37.91 -3.32 20.51
C ILE A 203 -36.75 -2.62 21.23
N HIS A 204 -36.65 -2.84 22.54
CA HIS A 204 -35.61 -2.28 23.40
C HIS A 204 -34.57 -3.33 23.78
N VAL A 205 -33.30 -3.01 23.56
CA VAL A 205 -32.18 -3.87 23.92
C VAL A 205 -31.66 -3.46 25.30
N SER A 206 -31.37 -4.46 26.14
CA SER A 206 -30.78 -4.28 27.47
C SER A 206 -29.54 -5.16 27.62
N VAL A 207 -28.49 -4.63 28.23
CA VAL A 207 -27.30 -5.40 28.66
C VAL A 207 -27.23 -5.35 30.17
N VAL A 208 -27.33 -6.53 30.78
CA VAL A 208 -27.26 -6.70 32.24
C VAL A 208 -25.85 -7.09 32.62
N TYR A 209 -25.34 -6.47 33.70
CA TYR A 209 -23.99 -6.71 34.23
C TYR A 209 -24.03 -7.25 35.68
N PRO A 210 -24.28 -8.56 35.87
CA PRO A 210 -24.16 -9.22 37.18
C PRO A 210 -22.71 -9.21 37.72
N PRO A 211 -22.53 -8.99 39.03
CA PRO A 211 -21.27 -9.31 39.73
C PRO A 211 -21.13 -10.83 39.94
N ASP A 212 -20.11 -11.24 40.70
CA ASP A 212 -20.06 -12.58 41.30
C ASP A 212 -21.40 -12.89 42.00
N THR A 213 -22.04 -13.99 41.59
CA THR A 213 -23.43 -14.31 41.96
C THR A 213 -23.52 -15.73 42.50
N ASP A 214 -24.07 -15.88 43.71
CA ASP A 214 -24.24 -17.15 44.42
C ASP A 214 -25.06 -18.12 43.56
N THR A 215 -24.37 -19.07 42.93
CA THR A 215 -24.93 -20.05 42.00
C THR A 215 -24.07 -21.33 42.01
N PRO A 216 -24.63 -22.49 41.61
CA PRO A 216 -23.86 -23.73 41.45
C PRO A 216 -22.76 -23.66 40.38
N GLY A 217 -22.72 -22.60 39.56
CA GLY A 217 -21.60 -22.29 38.69
C GLY A 217 -20.47 -21.61 39.46
N PHE A 218 -20.79 -20.57 40.21
CA PHE A 218 -19.85 -19.81 41.04
C PHE A 218 -19.21 -20.65 42.16
N GLU A 219 -19.93 -21.62 42.73
CA GLU A 219 -19.35 -22.57 43.69
C GLU A 219 -18.18 -23.35 43.06
N LYS A 220 -18.37 -23.88 41.85
CA LYS A 220 -17.32 -24.57 41.08
C LYS A 220 -16.21 -23.63 40.61
N GLU A 221 -16.56 -22.39 40.30
CA GLU A 221 -15.59 -21.35 39.96
C GLU A 221 -14.57 -21.16 41.08
N ASN A 222 -15.02 -21.12 42.33
CA ASN A 222 -14.15 -20.94 43.50
C ASN A 222 -13.21 -22.13 43.75
N GLU A 223 -13.49 -23.33 43.24
CA GLU A 223 -12.56 -24.46 43.27
C GLU A 223 -11.35 -24.16 42.36
N VAL A 224 -11.60 -23.84 41.09
CA VAL A 224 -10.59 -23.73 40.02
C VAL A 224 -10.01 -22.33 39.76
N ARG A 225 -10.63 -21.26 40.27
CA ARG A 225 -10.20 -19.85 40.06
C ARG A 225 -8.74 -19.62 40.51
N PRO A 226 -7.88 -18.93 39.72
CA PRO A 226 -6.48 -18.69 40.07
C PRO A 226 -6.32 -17.92 41.39
N GLU A 227 -5.26 -18.21 42.15
CA GLU A 227 -5.04 -17.60 43.47
C GLU A 227 -4.97 -16.07 43.42
N LEU A 228 -4.29 -15.49 42.42
CA LEU A 228 -4.23 -14.04 42.24
C LEU A 228 -5.63 -13.46 42.02
N THR A 229 -6.51 -14.14 41.29
CA THR A 229 -7.89 -13.68 41.10
C THR A 229 -8.76 -13.90 42.32
N LYS A 230 -8.52 -14.96 43.13
CA LYS A 230 -9.16 -15.13 44.45
C LYS A 230 -8.81 -13.96 45.39
N LEU A 231 -7.55 -13.52 45.40
CA LEU A 231 -7.09 -12.38 46.19
C LEU A 231 -7.68 -11.03 45.71
N LEU A 232 -7.85 -10.85 44.40
CA LEU A 232 -8.45 -9.64 43.84
C LEU A 232 -9.98 -9.60 44.05
N ALA A 233 -10.68 -10.68 43.73
CA ALA A 233 -12.14 -10.78 43.82
C ALA A 233 -12.65 -10.92 45.26
N GLY A 234 -11.83 -11.39 46.21
CA GLY A 234 -12.20 -11.50 47.63
C GLY A 234 -12.52 -10.18 48.34
N SER A 235 -12.39 -9.04 47.64
CA SER A 235 -12.78 -7.71 48.12
C SER A 235 -14.19 -7.27 47.70
N SER A 236 -14.78 -7.87 46.65
CA SER A 236 -16.15 -7.62 46.18
C SER A 236 -17.11 -8.68 46.70
N GLY A 237 -18.17 -8.27 47.42
CA GLY A 237 -19.18 -9.20 47.94
C GLY A 237 -20.04 -9.82 46.85
N SER A 238 -20.35 -11.12 46.96
CA SER A 238 -21.26 -11.81 46.06
C SER A 238 -22.73 -11.41 46.27
N MET A 239 -23.54 -11.52 45.22
CA MET A 239 -24.99 -11.29 45.27
C MET A 239 -25.79 -12.58 45.13
N LYS A 240 -26.97 -12.65 45.73
CA LYS A 240 -27.91 -13.75 45.51
C LYS A 240 -28.54 -13.68 44.12
N ALA A 241 -28.74 -14.84 43.49
CA ALA A 241 -29.34 -14.94 42.15
C ALA A 241 -30.71 -14.24 42.05
N ASP A 242 -31.54 -14.29 43.10
CA ASP A 242 -32.85 -13.61 43.14
C ASP A 242 -32.76 -12.09 43.13
N GLU A 243 -31.74 -11.51 43.78
CA GLU A 243 -31.52 -10.07 43.81
C GLU A 243 -31.04 -9.56 42.45
N VAL A 244 -30.12 -10.31 41.83
CA VAL A 244 -29.66 -10.07 40.45
C VAL A 244 -30.82 -10.20 39.47
N ALA A 245 -31.65 -11.23 39.59
CA ALA A 245 -32.83 -11.43 38.74
C ALA A 245 -33.85 -10.29 38.90
N LYS A 246 -34.10 -9.82 40.12
CA LYS A 246 -34.98 -8.67 40.39
C LYS A 246 -34.45 -7.40 39.72
N LYS A 247 -33.17 -7.07 39.91
CA LYS A 247 -32.50 -5.91 39.27
C LYS A 247 -32.53 -5.99 37.75
N ALA A 248 -32.25 -7.17 37.20
CA ALA A 248 -32.32 -7.44 35.77
C ALA A 248 -33.74 -7.23 35.21
N LEU A 249 -34.76 -7.81 35.86
CA LEU A 249 -36.14 -7.68 35.42
C LEU A 249 -36.67 -6.25 35.53
N ASP A 250 -36.30 -5.48 36.56
CA ASP A 250 -36.65 -4.06 36.66
C ASP A 250 -35.91 -3.20 35.61
N GLY A 251 -34.68 -3.58 35.25
CA GLY A 251 -33.96 -3.02 34.10
C GLY A 251 -34.67 -3.26 32.76
N ILE A 252 -35.13 -4.49 32.53
CA ILE A 252 -35.94 -4.88 31.36
C ILE A 252 -37.28 -4.13 31.34
N LYS A 253 -38.02 -4.13 32.45
CA LYS A 253 -39.31 -3.42 32.60
C LYS A 253 -39.19 -1.92 32.32
N SER A 254 -38.06 -1.31 32.68
CA SER A 254 -37.76 0.09 32.37
C SER A 254 -37.19 0.31 30.97
N GLY A 255 -36.91 -0.74 30.19
CA GLY A 255 -36.28 -0.69 28.86
C GLY A 255 -34.86 -0.11 28.87
N SER A 256 -34.14 -0.23 29.99
CA SER A 256 -32.84 0.42 30.19
C SER A 256 -31.73 -0.30 29.43
N PHE A 257 -30.94 0.44 28.65
CA PHE A 257 -29.91 -0.16 27.80
C PHE A 257 -28.75 -0.78 28.60
N THR A 258 -28.30 -0.11 29.66
CA THR A 258 -27.30 -0.64 30.60
C THR A 258 -27.97 -0.88 31.96
N VAL A 259 -27.86 -2.11 32.47
CA VAL A 259 -28.48 -2.54 33.74
C VAL A 259 -27.39 -3.08 34.70
N PRO A 260 -26.83 -2.22 35.56
CA PRO A 260 -25.92 -2.64 36.62
C PRO A 260 -26.70 -3.17 37.84
N CYS A 261 -26.24 -4.27 38.43
CA CYS A 261 -26.94 -4.92 39.54
C CYS A 261 -26.57 -4.36 40.93
N ASN A 262 -25.32 -3.92 41.12
CA ASN A 262 -24.79 -3.32 42.36
C ASN A 262 -24.20 -1.91 42.10
N PHE A 263 -23.75 -1.25 43.17
CA PHE A 263 -23.12 0.08 43.09
C PHE A 263 -21.81 0.06 42.29
N GLU A 264 -20.97 -0.96 42.49
CA GLU A 264 -19.69 -1.11 41.79
C GLU A 264 -19.87 -1.22 40.27
N GLY A 265 -20.78 -2.08 39.79
CA GLY A 265 -21.11 -2.19 38.37
C GLY A 265 -21.77 -0.94 37.79
N HIS A 266 -22.46 -0.14 38.60
CA HIS A 266 -22.98 1.17 38.19
C HIS A 266 -21.83 2.17 38.01
N MET A 267 -20.89 2.20 38.95
CA MET A 267 -19.68 3.00 38.83
C MET A 267 -18.79 2.56 37.66
N LEU A 268 -18.68 1.24 37.43
CA LEU A 268 -17.93 0.68 36.32
C LEU A 268 -18.59 1.00 34.98
N ALA A 269 -19.93 0.97 34.88
CA ALA A 269 -20.65 1.45 33.70
C ALA A 269 -20.37 2.94 33.40
N ILE A 270 -20.40 3.80 34.42
CA ILE A 270 -20.06 5.23 34.27
C ILE A 270 -18.58 5.42 33.87
N ALA A 271 -17.67 4.58 34.39
CA ALA A 271 -16.24 4.65 34.10
C ALA A 271 -15.89 4.17 32.69
N THR A 272 -16.41 2.99 32.26
CA THR A 272 -15.98 2.29 31.04
C THR A 272 -16.94 2.40 29.86
N ALA A 273 -18.19 2.85 30.07
CA ALA A 273 -19.16 2.93 28.99
C ALA A 273 -19.36 4.33 28.40
N GLY A 274 -19.66 5.33 29.23
CA GLY A 274 -20.34 6.54 28.76
C GLY A 274 -21.71 6.13 28.22
N LEU A 275 -22.72 6.08 29.09
CA LEU A 275 -23.99 5.35 28.92
C LEU A 275 -24.62 5.58 27.54
N SER A 276 -24.66 4.53 26.73
CA SER A 276 -25.36 4.48 25.45
C SER A 276 -26.83 4.10 25.65
N PRO A 277 -27.72 4.40 24.68
CA PRO A 277 -28.04 5.73 24.18
C PRO A 277 -28.78 6.57 25.25
N GLN A 278 -28.48 7.88 25.32
CA GLN A 278 -29.01 8.77 26.36
C GLN A 278 -30.53 8.95 26.33
N ARG A 279 -31.17 8.65 27.47
CA ARG A 279 -32.65 8.68 27.63
C ARG A 279 -33.20 9.99 28.18
N SER A 280 -32.37 10.99 28.48
CA SER A 280 -32.80 12.39 28.68
C SER A 280 -31.61 13.35 28.70
N PHE A 281 -31.85 14.64 28.46
CA PHE A 281 -30.84 15.68 28.65
C PHE A 281 -30.37 15.80 30.10
N LEU A 282 -31.25 15.52 31.08
CA LEU A 282 -30.88 15.53 32.49
C LEU A 282 -29.91 14.38 32.81
N MET A 283 -30.12 13.20 32.24
CA MET A 283 -29.23 12.05 32.37
C MET A 283 -27.85 12.35 31.75
N ALA A 284 -27.83 12.91 30.53
CA ALA A 284 -26.60 13.31 29.86
C ALA A 284 -25.86 14.43 30.63
N PHE A 285 -26.58 15.39 31.21
CA PHE A 285 -25.99 16.46 32.02
C PHE A 285 -25.42 15.95 33.35
N ILE A 286 -26.19 15.13 34.08
CA ILE A 286 -25.73 14.50 35.32
C ILE A 286 -24.51 13.63 35.03
N GLU A 287 -24.51 12.87 33.93
CA GLU A 287 -23.36 12.07 33.51
C GLU A 287 -22.13 12.96 33.22
N VAL A 288 -22.24 13.98 32.37
CA VAL A 288 -21.11 14.88 32.08
C VAL A 288 -20.56 15.56 33.34
N ALA A 289 -21.43 15.99 34.26
CA ALA A 289 -21.02 16.62 35.51
C ALA A 289 -20.41 15.63 36.52
N SER A 290 -21.03 14.47 36.69
CA SER A 290 -20.59 13.45 37.65
C SER A 290 -19.35 12.70 37.20
N VAL A 291 -19.21 12.37 35.90
CA VAL A 291 -18.01 11.72 35.34
C VAL A 291 -16.75 12.54 35.62
N GLY A 292 -16.81 13.87 35.45
CA GLY A 292 -15.70 14.77 35.76
C GLY A 292 -15.35 14.77 37.25
N LEU A 293 -16.35 14.93 38.12
CA LEU A 293 -16.16 14.95 39.57
C LEU A 293 -15.64 13.61 40.10
N PHE A 294 -16.20 12.49 39.63
CA PHE A 294 -15.86 11.15 40.12
C PHE A 294 -14.47 10.72 39.68
N ARG A 295 -14.06 11.03 38.45
CA ARG A 295 -12.69 10.75 37.97
C ARG A 295 -11.66 11.60 38.73
N LEU A 296 -11.99 12.84 39.11
CA LEU A 296 -11.17 13.66 40.01
C LEU A 296 -11.02 13.02 41.40
N VAL A 297 -12.12 12.56 42.02
CA VAL A 297 -12.11 11.89 43.33
C VAL A 297 -11.33 10.57 43.29
N VAL A 298 -11.51 9.74 42.25
CA VAL A 298 -10.73 8.50 42.06
C VAL A 298 -9.25 8.81 41.87
N GLY A 299 -8.90 9.88 41.13
CA GLY A 299 -7.51 10.35 41.01
C GLY A 299 -6.91 10.75 42.36
N ILE A 300 -7.66 11.48 43.20
CA ILE A 300 -7.20 11.88 44.55
C ILE A 300 -7.03 10.65 45.46
N LEU A 301 -7.98 9.71 45.45
CA LEU A 301 -7.90 8.49 46.26
C LEU A 301 -6.75 7.56 45.82
N ALA A 302 -6.43 7.50 44.53
CA ALA A 302 -5.30 6.72 44.01
C ALA A 302 -3.93 7.26 44.46
N PHE A 303 -3.83 8.55 44.79
CA PHE A 303 -2.61 9.16 45.36
C PHE A 303 -2.56 9.13 46.91
N GLY A 304 -3.64 8.73 47.59
CA GLY A 304 -3.78 8.84 49.04
C GLY A 304 -3.19 7.70 49.89
N ASP A 305 -2.99 6.50 49.32
CA ASP A 305 -2.60 5.29 50.08
C ASP A 305 -1.18 4.81 49.70
N SER A 306 -0.16 5.56 50.17
CA SER A 306 1.23 5.39 49.72
C SER A 306 2.14 4.56 50.63
N ASN A 307 1.63 3.95 51.72
CA ASN A 307 2.47 3.40 52.80
C ASN A 307 2.20 1.93 53.22
N SER A 308 1.46 1.15 52.44
CA SER A 308 1.31 -0.31 52.66
C SER A 308 2.04 -1.13 51.59
N LYS A 309 2.58 -2.31 51.95
CA LYS A 309 3.09 -3.30 50.99
C LYS A 309 2.02 -3.75 49.96
N HIS A 310 0.74 -3.55 50.24
CA HIS A 310 -0.35 -3.77 49.29
C HIS A 310 -0.41 -2.71 48.16
N GLY A 311 0.24 -1.56 48.31
CA GLY A 311 0.18 -0.44 47.36
C GLY A 311 0.95 -0.67 46.04
N GLN A 312 2.00 -1.49 46.04
CA GLN A 312 2.80 -1.73 44.82
C GLN A 312 2.06 -2.51 43.75
N PHE A 313 1.21 -3.49 44.11
CA PHE A 313 0.40 -4.23 43.13
C PHE A 313 -0.80 -3.44 42.61
N LYS A 314 -1.41 -2.55 43.42
CA LYS A 314 -2.46 -1.63 42.94
C LYS A 314 -1.93 -0.64 41.89
N LYS A 315 -0.65 -0.23 41.99
CA LYS A 315 -0.05 0.76 41.09
C LYS A 315 -0.09 0.37 39.61
N VAL A 316 0.29 -0.88 39.30
CA VAL A 316 0.44 -1.36 37.91
C VAL A 316 -0.89 -1.42 37.15
N ALA A 317 -2.00 -1.72 37.85
CA ALA A 317 -3.34 -1.73 37.24
C ALA A 317 -3.94 -0.32 37.12
N VAL A 318 -3.74 0.54 38.13
CA VAL A 318 -4.45 1.84 38.20
C VAL A 318 -3.75 2.95 37.40
N GLU A 319 -2.41 2.97 37.32
CA GLU A 319 -1.69 4.06 36.63
C GLU A 319 -1.91 4.09 35.10
N ARG A 320 -2.18 2.94 34.46
CA ARG A 320 -2.45 2.88 33.01
C ARG A 320 -3.88 3.31 32.65
N ASP A 321 -4.88 2.85 33.40
CA ASP A 321 -6.28 3.14 33.10
C ASP A 321 -6.67 4.58 33.46
N VAL A 322 -6.22 5.12 34.59
CA VAL A 322 -6.59 6.49 35.03
C VAL A 322 -6.09 7.55 34.02
N HIS A 323 -4.93 7.36 33.41
CA HIS A 323 -4.40 8.34 32.44
C HIS A 323 -5.15 8.32 31.09
N TRP A 324 -5.62 7.14 30.66
CA TRP A 324 -6.47 7.01 29.46
C TRP A 324 -7.88 7.56 29.73
N ILE A 325 -8.45 7.19 30.88
CA ILE A 325 -9.77 7.64 31.35
C ILE A 325 -9.82 9.17 31.52
N MET A 326 -8.78 9.82 32.07
CA MET A 326 -8.72 11.28 32.22
C MET A 326 -8.69 12.04 30.87
N ARG A 327 -7.95 11.55 29.87
CA ARG A 327 -7.90 12.21 28.54
C ARG A 327 -9.26 12.21 27.84
N VAL A 328 -10.07 11.18 28.03
CA VAL A 328 -11.43 11.09 27.48
C VAL A 328 -12.42 12.08 28.14
N VAL A 329 -12.26 12.40 29.44
CA VAL A 329 -13.14 13.37 30.14
C VAL A 329 -13.12 14.73 29.47
N CYS A 330 -11.91 15.27 29.27
CA CYS A 330 -11.74 16.67 28.91
C CYS A 330 -12.28 16.97 27.51
N GLN A 331 -12.21 15.99 26.58
CA GLN A 331 -12.80 16.11 25.25
C GLN A 331 -14.33 16.00 25.26
N CYS A 332 -14.92 15.09 26.05
CA CYS A 332 -16.38 14.92 26.10
C CYS A 332 -17.10 16.10 26.78
N SER A 333 -16.53 16.66 27.85
CA SER A 333 -17.15 17.77 28.60
C SER A 333 -17.23 19.08 27.80
N LEU A 334 -16.24 19.38 26.93
CA LEU A 334 -16.27 20.58 26.09
C LEU A 334 -17.30 20.49 24.94
N VAL A 335 -17.51 19.30 24.36
CA VAL A 335 -18.41 19.11 23.21
C VAL A 335 -19.88 19.30 23.59
N PHE A 336 -20.29 18.88 24.80
CA PHE A 336 -21.64 19.12 25.31
C PHE A 336 -21.93 20.59 25.64
N LEU A 337 -20.94 21.34 26.13
CA LEU A 337 -21.08 22.79 26.34
C LEU A 337 -21.24 23.56 25.01
N PHE A 338 -20.46 23.22 23.98
CA PHE A 338 -20.55 23.88 22.67
C PHE A 338 -21.85 23.56 21.91
N THR A 339 -22.40 22.36 22.06
CA THR A 339 -23.67 21.99 21.39
C THR A 339 -24.90 22.63 22.03
N GLY A 340 -24.85 22.99 23.32
CA GLY A 340 -25.89 23.81 23.96
C GLY A 340 -25.87 25.29 23.57
N LEU A 341 -24.69 25.84 23.22
CA LEU A 341 -24.50 27.26 22.90
C LEU A 341 -25.05 27.68 21.53
N LEU A 342 -25.24 26.75 20.59
CA LEU A 342 -25.68 27.04 19.21
C LEU A 342 -27.19 27.30 19.05
N ARG A 343 -27.95 27.50 20.15
CA ARG A 343 -29.40 27.77 20.10
C ARG A 343 -29.88 29.03 20.84
N ALA A 344 -28.98 29.88 21.32
CA ALA A 344 -29.32 31.11 22.05
C ALA A 344 -28.51 32.33 21.56
N SER A 345 -28.74 32.75 20.32
CA SER A 345 -28.14 33.96 19.76
C SER A 345 -28.95 35.22 20.12
N SER A 346 -28.78 35.75 21.34
CA SER A 346 -29.24 37.09 21.72
C SER A 346 -28.53 37.57 23.00
N MET A 347 -28.35 38.90 23.12
CA MET A 347 -27.78 39.62 24.27
C MET A 347 -26.26 39.47 24.52
N GLY A 348 -25.48 40.13 23.66
CA GLY A 348 -24.11 40.56 23.99
C GLY A 348 -24.08 41.70 25.03
N TYR A 349 -22.88 42.24 25.27
CA TYR A 349 -22.53 43.37 26.16
C TYR A 349 -22.29 43.11 27.67
N PHE A 350 -22.87 42.10 28.34
CA PHE A 350 -22.50 41.85 29.75
C PHE A 350 -21.25 40.96 29.95
N TYR A 351 -20.85 40.20 28.92
CA TYR A 351 -19.70 39.28 28.99
C TYR A 351 -18.32 39.99 28.95
N LEU A 352 -18.26 41.25 28.50
CA LEU A 352 -16.99 41.94 28.27
C LEU A 352 -16.25 42.30 29.57
N LEU A 353 -16.98 42.61 30.65
CA LEU A 353 -16.39 43.10 31.91
C LEU A 353 -15.73 41.99 32.75
N VAL A 354 -16.27 40.76 32.69
CA VAL A 354 -15.73 39.60 33.43
C VAL A 354 -14.49 39.03 32.73
N LEU A 355 -14.44 39.08 31.40
CA LEU A 355 -13.28 38.67 30.61
C LEU A 355 -12.03 39.50 30.94
N VAL A 356 -12.18 40.82 31.16
CA VAL A 356 -11.05 41.73 31.44
C VAL A 356 -10.44 41.53 32.84
N LEU A 357 -11.19 40.98 33.80
CA LEU A 357 -10.67 40.71 35.15
C LEU A 357 -10.04 39.31 35.28
N PHE A 358 -10.49 38.31 34.50
CA PHE A 358 -9.80 37.02 34.40
C PHE A 358 -8.55 37.07 33.48
N SER A 359 -8.49 38.01 32.53
CA SER A 359 -7.35 38.16 31.62
C SER A 359 -6.08 38.75 32.24
N ARG A 360 -5.99 38.89 33.58
CA ARG A 360 -4.78 39.40 34.25
C ARG A 360 -4.13 38.44 35.25
N SER A 361 -4.77 37.31 35.54
CA SER A 361 -4.23 36.23 36.38
C SER A 361 -4.07 34.89 35.65
N CYS A 362 -4.59 34.75 34.42
CA CYS A 362 -4.34 33.60 33.55
C CYS A 362 -3.24 33.84 32.50
N PHE A 363 -2.55 34.99 32.51
CA PHE A 363 -1.44 35.29 31.60
C PHE A 363 -0.09 34.74 32.07
N PHE A 364 -0.05 33.44 32.34
CA PHE A 364 1.17 32.64 32.20
C PHE A 364 0.80 31.26 31.58
N GLN A 365 1.22 31.09 30.32
CA GLN A 365 1.26 29.82 29.55
C GLN A 365 -0.08 29.17 29.09
N THR A 366 -0.91 29.91 28.35
CA THR A 366 -2.00 29.32 27.52
C THR A 366 -1.61 29.07 26.05
N THR A 367 -0.47 28.43 25.80
CA THR A 367 -0.06 27.97 24.44
C THR A 367 -0.27 26.47 24.21
N LYS A 368 -0.11 25.64 25.25
CA LYS A 368 -0.16 24.16 25.13
C LYS A 368 -1.56 23.57 24.84
N GLY A 369 -2.65 24.31 25.07
CA GLY A 369 -4.02 23.79 25.00
C GLY A 369 -4.60 23.69 23.58
N LEU A 370 -4.39 24.72 22.75
CA LEU A 370 -4.96 24.78 21.39
C LEU A 370 -4.34 23.73 20.46
N GLN A 371 -3.06 23.48 20.68
CA GLN A 371 -2.27 22.47 20.00
C GLN A 371 -2.75 21.04 20.26
N ALA A 372 -3.32 20.74 21.42
CA ALA A 372 -3.88 19.42 21.72
C ALA A 372 -5.10 19.08 20.84
N TYR A 373 -5.88 20.07 20.41
CA TYR A 373 -6.97 19.88 19.45
C TYR A 373 -6.44 19.54 18.05
N GLN A 374 -5.45 20.29 17.56
CA GLN A 374 -4.84 20.02 16.26
C GLN A 374 -4.06 18.70 16.27
N ALA A 375 -3.38 18.35 17.38
CA ALA A 375 -2.76 17.03 17.57
C ALA A 375 -3.80 15.89 17.49
N GLN A 376 -4.98 16.05 18.11
CA GLN A 376 -6.05 15.06 17.97
C GLN A 376 -6.57 14.95 16.54
N LEU A 377 -6.72 16.06 15.81
CA LEU A 377 -7.06 16.04 14.38
C LEU A 377 -5.99 15.34 13.55
N PHE A 378 -4.71 15.56 13.84
CA PHE A 378 -3.60 14.89 13.17
C PHE A 378 -3.56 13.39 13.48
N LEU A 379 -3.87 12.96 14.70
CA LEU A 379 -4.05 11.54 15.03
C LEU A 379 -5.27 10.94 14.29
N GLN A 380 -6.34 11.71 14.09
CA GLN A 380 -7.48 11.28 13.24
C GLN A 380 -7.10 11.20 11.75
N ILE A 381 -6.37 12.17 11.21
CA ILE A 381 -5.84 12.14 9.82
C ILE A 381 -4.91 10.95 9.65
N ARG A 382 -3.98 10.73 10.59
CA ARG A 382 -3.08 9.57 10.62
C ARG A 382 -3.85 8.25 10.62
N LYS A 383 -4.91 8.14 11.43
CA LYS A 383 -5.79 6.97 11.45
C LYS A 383 -6.57 6.80 10.13
N HIS A 384 -7.06 7.88 9.52
CA HIS A 384 -7.73 7.83 8.21
C HIS A 384 -6.78 7.42 7.08
N LEU A 385 -5.50 7.76 7.19
CA LEU A 385 -4.43 7.33 6.28
C LEU A 385 -3.82 5.97 6.67
N GLU A 386 -4.44 5.24 7.60
CA GLU A 386 -4.04 3.89 8.03
C GLU A 386 -2.63 3.81 8.65
N TYR A 387 -2.26 4.86 9.39
CA TYR A 387 -0.97 5.02 10.08
C TYR A 387 0.24 4.93 9.13
N PRO A 388 0.36 5.86 8.15
CA PRO A 388 1.46 5.85 7.21
C PRO A 388 2.79 6.07 7.94
N SER A 389 3.85 5.40 7.50
CA SER A 389 5.17 5.40 8.15
C SER A 389 5.78 6.80 8.27
N GLN A 390 5.44 7.70 7.34
CA GLN A 390 5.80 9.12 7.34
C GLN A 390 5.28 9.88 8.57
N LEU A 391 4.22 9.38 9.22
CA LEU A 391 3.65 9.93 10.45
C LEU A 391 4.04 9.14 11.70
N GLN A 392 4.95 8.16 11.61
CA GLN A 392 5.42 7.37 12.75
C GLN A 392 6.18 8.23 13.80
N ILE A 393 6.74 9.37 13.38
CA ILE A 393 7.34 10.36 14.29
C ILE A 393 6.33 10.86 15.35
N LEU A 394 5.02 10.79 15.07
CA LEU A 394 3.95 11.16 16.01
C LEU A 394 3.62 10.09 17.07
N ASP A 395 4.26 8.91 17.06
CA ASP A 395 4.01 7.86 18.08
C ASP A 395 4.56 8.21 19.46
N ASN A 396 5.77 8.78 19.50
CA ASN A 396 6.50 9.06 20.75
C ASN A 396 6.61 10.57 21.06
N TYR A 397 6.03 11.42 20.21
CA TYR A 397 6.22 12.86 20.30
C TYR A 397 5.24 13.52 21.28
N SER A 398 5.78 14.05 22.38
CA SER A 398 5.03 14.73 23.45
C SER A 398 5.09 16.26 23.37
N GLY A 399 5.75 16.81 22.35
CA GLY A 399 5.99 18.24 22.15
C GLY A 399 4.93 18.96 21.31
N SER A 400 5.33 20.10 20.76
CA SER A 400 4.50 20.96 19.92
C SER A 400 4.50 20.47 18.46
N LEU A 401 3.32 20.30 17.83
CA LEU A 401 3.21 19.94 16.40
C LEU A 401 4.03 20.87 15.47
N CYS A 402 4.21 22.12 15.90
CA CYS A 402 4.90 23.17 15.16
C CYS A 402 6.43 23.13 15.35
N ASP A 403 6.93 22.29 16.26
CA ASP A 403 8.35 22.13 16.59
C ASP A 403 8.90 20.81 15.98
N LEU A 404 8.11 20.09 15.17
CA LEU A 404 8.61 18.95 14.40
C LEU A 404 9.52 19.45 13.27
N ALA A 405 10.74 18.91 13.23
CA ALA A 405 11.63 19.13 12.10
C ALA A 405 11.03 18.56 10.81
N ALA A 406 11.02 19.35 9.74
CA ALA A 406 10.60 18.91 8.42
C ALA A 406 11.47 17.73 7.94
N THR A 407 10.84 16.73 7.33
CA THR A 407 11.50 15.56 6.77
C THR A 407 11.32 15.52 5.25
N ALA A 408 12.06 14.66 4.55
CA ALA A 408 11.91 14.49 3.10
C ALA A 408 10.52 13.97 2.65
N HIS A 409 9.67 13.53 3.58
CA HIS A 409 8.37 12.90 3.31
C HIS A 409 7.20 13.52 4.09
N MET A 410 7.45 14.50 4.97
CA MET A 410 6.45 15.09 5.85
C MET A 410 6.92 16.46 6.34
N MET A 411 6.07 17.48 6.18
CA MET A 411 6.27 18.85 6.67
C MET A 411 4.98 19.36 7.31
N ILE A 412 5.13 20.01 8.47
CA ILE A 412 4.07 20.76 9.14
C ILE A 412 4.63 22.15 9.45
N SER A 413 3.96 23.19 8.96
CA SER A 413 4.26 24.57 9.34
C SER A 413 3.08 25.18 10.07
N CYS A 414 3.37 26.04 11.04
CA CYS A 414 2.37 26.76 11.81
C CYS A 414 2.58 28.27 11.74
N GLN A 415 1.46 29.00 11.74
CA GLN A 415 1.41 30.44 11.96
C GLN A 415 0.53 30.71 13.17
N ASP A 416 0.99 31.54 14.11
CA ASP A 416 0.25 31.89 15.34
C ASP A 416 -0.25 30.67 16.17
N ASN A 417 0.54 29.60 16.22
CA ASN A 417 0.22 28.28 16.80
C ASN A 417 -0.93 27.50 16.12
N PHE A 418 -1.34 27.88 14.91
CA PHE A 418 -2.23 27.09 14.06
C PHE A 418 -1.45 26.45 12.92
N VAL A 419 -1.65 25.15 12.68
CA VAL A 419 -1.19 24.49 11.45
C VAL A 419 -1.75 25.21 10.22
N THR A 420 -0.86 25.75 9.39
CA THR A 420 -1.16 26.39 8.10
C THR A 420 -0.72 25.55 6.92
N GLU A 421 0.27 24.66 7.10
CA GLU A 421 0.80 23.82 6.03
C GLU A 421 0.86 22.37 6.49
N LEU A 422 0.37 21.48 5.62
CA LEU A 422 0.43 20.04 5.82
C LEU A 422 0.85 19.38 4.51
N GLU A 423 2.06 18.85 4.50
CA GLU A 423 2.57 18.05 3.39
C GLU A 423 2.92 16.64 3.87
N ILE A 424 2.42 15.62 3.18
CA ILE A 424 2.73 14.21 3.42
C ILE A 424 2.93 13.51 2.08
N ARG A 425 4.08 12.87 1.90
CA ARG A 425 4.43 12.08 0.70
C ARG A 425 4.64 10.62 1.06
N GLY A 426 3.62 9.81 0.78
CA GLY A 426 3.61 8.37 0.99
C GLY A 426 4.49 7.57 0.02
N ASP A 427 4.44 6.25 0.18
CA ASP A 427 5.18 5.22 -0.56
C ASP A 427 4.29 4.40 -1.52
N LYS A 428 2.99 4.69 -1.58
CA LYS A 428 2.02 3.94 -2.38
C LYS A 428 2.13 4.31 -3.86
N LEU A 429 2.45 3.31 -4.68
CA LEU A 429 2.54 3.44 -6.13
C LEU A 429 1.15 3.56 -6.79
N ALA A 430 0.82 4.77 -7.27
CA ALA A 430 -0.47 5.10 -7.90
C ALA A 430 -0.76 4.38 -9.23
N ASN A 431 0.27 4.10 -10.03
CA ASN A 431 0.09 3.56 -11.37
C ASN A 431 -0.12 2.03 -11.32
N VAL A 432 -1.35 1.60 -11.61
CA VAL A 432 -1.77 0.19 -11.72
C VAL A 432 -2.69 0.07 -12.93
N SER A 433 -2.29 -0.75 -13.91
CA SER A 433 -3.11 -1.02 -15.09
C SER A 433 -4.41 -1.72 -14.68
N GLY A 434 -5.56 -1.06 -14.88
CA GLY A 434 -6.88 -1.65 -14.63
C GLY A 434 -7.52 -1.34 -13.28
N PHE A 435 -7.12 -0.26 -12.59
CA PHE A 435 -7.92 0.25 -11.47
C PHE A 435 -9.35 0.55 -11.92
N ASN A 436 -10.31 -0.09 -11.26
CA ASN A 436 -11.73 -0.13 -11.62
C ASN A 436 -12.63 0.60 -10.61
N GLY A 437 -12.04 1.45 -9.75
CA GLY A 437 -12.77 2.21 -8.73
C GLY A 437 -12.90 1.52 -7.36
N TYR A 438 -12.23 0.38 -7.14
CA TYR A 438 -12.22 -0.36 -5.87
C TYR A 438 -10.81 -0.42 -5.26
N ALA A 439 -10.71 -0.62 -3.95
CA ALA A 439 -9.45 -0.77 -3.25
C ALA A 439 -8.59 -1.91 -3.85
N ILE A 440 -7.28 -1.68 -3.96
CA ILE A 440 -6.30 -2.67 -4.40
C ILE A 440 -5.35 -2.95 -3.24
N HIS A 441 -5.33 -4.21 -2.78
CA HIS A 441 -4.51 -4.66 -1.65
C HIS A 441 -3.03 -4.29 -1.83
N ASN A 442 -2.40 -3.74 -0.78
CA ASN A 442 -1.02 -3.23 -0.79
C ASN A 442 -0.73 -2.16 -1.87
N LYS A 443 -1.74 -1.44 -2.36
CA LYS A 443 -1.61 -0.34 -3.34
C LYS A 443 -2.43 0.88 -2.95
N THR A 444 -3.73 0.71 -2.70
CA THR A 444 -4.57 1.74 -2.09
C THR A 444 -4.52 1.63 -0.56
N LEU A 445 -5.16 2.58 0.12
CA LEU A 445 -5.72 2.38 1.46
C LEU A 445 -6.83 1.30 1.41
N SER A 446 -7.17 0.70 2.55
CA SER A 446 -8.08 -0.46 2.62
C SER A 446 -9.49 -0.20 2.05
N GLU A 447 -10.28 -1.27 1.91
CA GLU A 447 -11.72 -1.19 1.59
C GLU A 447 -12.53 -0.40 2.64
N THR A 448 -12.01 -0.24 3.86
CA THR A 448 -12.65 0.56 4.92
C THR A 448 -12.31 2.06 4.84
N PHE A 449 -11.38 2.44 3.97
CA PHE A 449 -11.01 3.83 3.74
C PHE A 449 -12.21 4.62 3.16
N SER A 450 -12.33 5.88 3.59
CA SER A 450 -13.32 6.81 3.05
C SER A 450 -12.72 8.19 2.92
N ILE A 451 -12.52 8.61 1.66
CA ILE A 451 -12.12 9.99 1.32
C ILE A 451 -13.11 11.03 1.88
N ASN A 452 -14.40 10.69 1.96
CA ASN A 452 -15.41 11.54 2.60
C ASN A 452 -15.11 11.79 4.08
N SER A 453 -14.66 10.76 4.81
CA SER A 453 -14.27 10.89 6.23
C SER A 453 -12.96 11.66 6.38
N LEU A 454 -11.95 11.37 5.55
CA LEU A 454 -10.68 12.10 5.54
C LEU A 454 -10.89 13.61 5.28
N VAL A 455 -11.63 13.97 4.22
CA VAL A 455 -11.94 15.37 3.90
C VAL A 455 -12.80 16.01 4.99
N THR A 456 -13.76 15.29 5.58
CA THR A 456 -14.53 15.82 6.71
C THR A 456 -13.62 16.19 7.90
N THR A 457 -12.62 15.37 8.21
CA THR A 457 -11.63 15.67 9.27
C THR A 457 -10.71 16.83 8.87
N LEU A 458 -10.21 16.87 7.62
CA LEU A 458 -9.38 17.96 7.11
C LEU A 458 -10.10 19.32 7.15
N THR A 459 -11.40 19.38 6.81
CA THR A 459 -12.18 20.63 6.84
C THR A 459 -12.33 21.26 8.24
N ARG A 460 -11.85 20.60 9.30
CA ARG A 460 -11.76 21.15 10.66
C ARG A 460 -10.47 21.94 10.93
N LEU A 461 -9.50 21.89 10.02
CA LEU A 461 -8.29 22.71 9.99
C LEU A 461 -8.56 23.97 9.15
N THR A 462 -9.38 24.89 9.67
CA THR A 462 -9.84 26.09 8.94
C THR A 462 -8.74 27.10 8.57
N SER A 463 -7.58 27.01 9.23
CA SER A 463 -6.41 27.85 8.97
C SER A 463 -5.47 27.29 7.89
N LEU A 464 -5.77 26.13 7.32
CA LEU A 464 -4.89 25.46 6.36
C LEU A 464 -4.82 26.25 5.04
N ARG A 465 -3.59 26.57 4.62
CA ARG A 465 -3.20 27.29 3.40
C ARG A 465 -2.53 26.35 2.39
N VAL A 466 -1.75 25.38 2.85
CA VAL A 466 -1.09 24.37 2.01
C VAL A 466 -1.53 22.96 2.43
N LEU A 467 -2.02 22.17 1.48
CA LEU A 467 -2.35 20.76 1.66
C LEU A 467 -1.75 19.94 0.51
N SER A 468 -0.71 19.14 0.80
CA SER A 468 -0.15 18.15 -0.12
C SER A 468 -0.27 16.75 0.49
N LEU A 469 -0.96 15.84 -0.20
CA LEU A 469 -1.19 14.44 0.20
C LEU A 469 -0.87 13.51 -0.96
N VAL A 470 0.42 13.26 -1.19
CA VAL A 470 0.95 12.60 -2.40
C VAL A 470 1.31 11.14 -2.14
N SER A 471 1.04 10.23 -3.08
CA SER A 471 1.49 8.82 -2.99
C SER A 471 1.01 8.09 -1.72
N LEU A 472 -0.18 8.43 -1.21
CA LEU A 472 -0.75 7.85 0.02
C LEU A 472 -1.73 6.69 -0.25
N GLY A 473 -2.00 6.37 -1.53
CA GLY A 473 -2.95 5.32 -1.89
C GLY A 473 -4.41 5.72 -1.65
N ILE A 474 -4.67 7.03 -1.50
CA ILE A 474 -6.01 7.59 -1.32
C ILE A 474 -6.85 7.25 -2.55
N TRP A 475 -8.04 6.69 -2.35
CA TRP A 475 -8.92 6.26 -3.44
C TRP A 475 -10.36 6.72 -3.22
N GLY A 476 -11.14 6.80 -4.30
CA GLY A 476 -12.51 7.32 -4.29
C GLY A 476 -12.69 8.68 -4.97
N PRO A 477 -13.94 9.14 -5.16
CA PRO A 477 -14.23 10.43 -5.77
C PRO A 477 -13.91 11.61 -4.83
N LEU A 478 -13.40 12.71 -5.40
CA LEU A 478 -13.09 13.94 -4.66
C LEU A 478 -14.40 14.58 -4.15
N PRO A 479 -14.67 14.63 -2.82
CA PRO A 479 -15.98 15.04 -2.32
C PRO A 479 -16.24 16.55 -2.45
N ASP A 480 -17.45 16.93 -2.85
CA ASP A 480 -17.93 18.31 -2.92
C ASP A 480 -17.57 19.16 -1.69
N LYS A 481 -17.55 18.54 -0.49
CA LYS A 481 -17.24 19.21 0.80
C LYS A 481 -15.83 19.81 0.87
N ILE A 482 -14.93 19.49 -0.06
CA ILE A 482 -13.57 20.05 -0.14
C ILE A 482 -13.57 21.59 -0.13
N HIS A 483 -14.59 22.22 -0.72
CA HIS A 483 -14.74 23.69 -0.75
C HIS A 483 -14.79 24.38 0.62
N ARG A 484 -14.99 23.63 1.71
CA ARG A 484 -14.94 24.17 3.08
C ARG A 484 -13.52 24.52 3.52
N LEU A 485 -12.50 24.07 2.80
CA LEU A 485 -11.11 24.51 2.93
C LEU A 485 -10.89 25.84 2.18
N TYR A 486 -11.77 26.83 2.41
CA TYR A 486 -11.78 28.12 1.70
C TYR A 486 -10.52 28.98 1.93
N SER A 487 -9.69 28.60 2.90
CA SER A 487 -8.40 29.23 3.21
C SER A 487 -7.23 28.71 2.35
N LEU A 488 -7.41 27.60 1.62
CA LEU A 488 -6.32 26.98 0.86
C LEU A 488 -5.82 27.86 -0.31
N GLU A 489 -4.51 27.90 -0.43
CA GLU A 489 -3.71 28.49 -1.49
C GLU A 489 -3.04 27.39 -2.34
N LEU A 490 -2.70 26.24 -1.76
CA LEU A 490 -2.18 25.07 -2.49
C LEU A 490 -2.96 23.81 -2.14
N LEU A 491 -3.45 23.10 -3.15
CA LEU A 491 -4.01 21.75 -3.04
C LEU A 491 -3.29 20.79 -4.00
N ASP A 492 -2.59 19.81 -3.45
CA ASP A 492 -1.91 18.74 -4.18
C ASP A 492 -2.37 17.37 -3.65
N LEU A 493 -3.04 16.61 -4.52
CA LEU A 493 -3.49 15.23 -4.25
C LEU A 493 -2.87 14.25 -5.26
N SER A 494 -1.71 14.59 -5.81
CA SER A 494 -1.09 13.84 -6.90
C SER A 494 -0.65 12.43 -6.52
N SER A 495 -0.49 11.56 -7.52
CA SER A 495 -0.08 10.17 -7.37
C SER A 495 -0.97 9.41 -6.37
N ASN A 496 -2.28 9.42 -6.60
CA ASN A 496 -3.26 8.65 -5.81
C ASN A 496 -4.19 7.86 -6.75
N PHE A 497 -5.24 7.27 -6.19
CA PHE A 497 -6.23 6.46 -6.90
C PHE A 497 -7.61 7.15 -6.93
N MET A 498 -7.62 8.49 -7.00
CA MET A 498 -8.87 9.26 -7.05
C MET A 498 -9.51 9.15 -8.45
N PHE A 499 -10.83 9.10 -8.53
CA PHE A 499 -11.55 8.86 -9.79
C PHE A 499 -12.88 9.62 -9.87
N GLY A 500 -13.54 9.56 -11.03
CA GLY A 500 -14.78 10.30 -11.29
C GLY A 500 -14.49 11.72 -11.78
N SER A 501 -15.37 12.65 -11.42
CA SER A 501 -15.27 14.07 -11.78
C SER A 501 -14.50 14.89 -10.74
N ILE A 502 -13.95 16.03 -11.20
CA ILE A 502 -13.48 17.09 -10.32
C ILE A 502 -14.74 17.90 -9.92
N PRO A 503 -15.08 18.04 -8.62
CA PRO A 503 -16.33 18.67 -8.22
C PRO A 503 -16.32 20.17 -8.56
N PRO A 504 -17.33 20.70 -9.29
CA PRO A 504 -17.40 22.13 -9.66
C PRO A 504 -17.31 23.09 -8.47
N GLN A 505 -17.69 22.65 -7.26
CA GLN A 505 -17.61 23.40 -6.01
C GLN A 505 -16.18 23.80 -5.62
N ILE A 506 -15.14 23.20 -6.21
CA ILE A 506 -13.74 23.63 -6.03
C ILE A 506 -13.55 25.11 -6.42
N SER A 507 -14.35 25.62 -7.37
CA SER A 507 -14.46 27.04 -7.77
C SER A 507 -14.70 28.03 -6.63
N ARG A 508 -15.23 27.57 -5.49
CA ARG A 508 -15.49 28.40 -4.30
C ARG A 508 -14.24 28.64 -3.45
N MET A 509 -13.15 27.94 -3.70
CA MET A 509 -11.87 28.09 -3.00
C MET A 509 -11.07 29.25 -3.60
N VAL A 510 -11.64 30.46 -3.57
CA VAL A 510 -11.13 31.65 -4.31
C VAL A 510 -9.71 32.10 -3.95
N LYS A 511 -9.11 31.56 -2.88
CA LYS A 511 -7.70 31.80 -2.52
C LYS A 511 -6.71 30.86 -3.22
N LEU A 512 -7.18 29.81 -3.88
CA LEU A 512 -6.35 28.77 -4.47
C LEU A 512 -5.46 29.34 -5.60
N GLN A 513 -4.15 29.13 -5.44
CA GLN A 513 -3.07 29.52 -6.36
C GLN A 513 -2.55 28.30 -7.13
N THR A 514 -2.46 27.14 -6.47
CA THR A 514 -1.96 25.90 -7.07
C THR A 514 -2.95 24.76 -6.88
N LEU A 515 -3.35 24.12 -7.98
CA LEU A 515 -4.16 22.90 -8.01
C LEU A 515 -3.43 21.80 -8.78
N THR A 516 -3.02 20.75 -8.08
CA THR A 516 -2.31 19.59 -8.64
C THR A 516 -3.07 18.30 -8.33
N LEU A 517 -3.59 17.63 -9.37
CA LEU A 517 -4.29 16.34 -9.25
C LEU A 517 -3.64 15.24 -10.12
N ASP A 518 -2.35 15.41 -10.41
CA ASP A 518 -1.59 14.55 -11.33
C ASP A 518 -1.60 13.06 -10.95
N GLY A 519 -1.49 12.16 -11.92
CA GLY A 519 -1.27 10.72 -11.66
C GLY A 519 -2.41 10.07 -10.87
N ASN A 520 -3.66 10.39 -11.24
CA ASN A 520 -4.88 9.83 -10.68
C ASN A 520 -5.72 9.19 -11.82
N TYR A 521 -6.98 8.83 -11.54
CA TYR A 521 -7.91 8.20 -12.48
C TYR A 521 -9.18 9.05 -12.70
N PHE A 522 -9.09 10.38 -12.57
CA PHE A 522 -10.21 11.27 -12.90
C PHE A 522 -10.58 11.07 -14.37
N ASN A 523 -11.84 10.78 -14.66
CA ASN A 523 -12.30 10.20 -15.93
C ASN A 523 -13.53 10.91 -16.54
N ASP A 524 -13.78 12.12 -16.08
CA ASP A 524 -14.85 12.99 -16.57
C ASP A 524 -14.30 14.27 -17.23
N THR A 525 -15.16 15.26 -17.48
CA THR A 525 -14.75 16.57 -18.01
C THR A 525 -14.07 17.46 -16.96
N ILE A 526 -13.28 18.42 -17.42
CA ILE A 526 -12.77 19.52 -16.58
C ILE A 526 -13.93 20.52 -16.37
N PRO A 527 -14.22 20.97 -15.13
CA PRO A 527 -15.37 21.85 -14.89
C PRO A 527 -15.26 23.23 -15.57
N ASP A 528 -16.33 23.65 -16.26
CA ASP A 528 -16.44 24.98 -16.85
C ASP A 528 -16.48 26.13 -15.82
N THR A 529 -16.64 25.85 -14.52
CA THR A 529 -16.77 26.86 -13.45
C THR A 529 -15.45 27.30 -12.82
N LEU A 530 -14.29 26.91 -13.39
CA LEU A 530 -12.98 27.23 -12.81
C LEU A 530 -12.61 28.73 -12.92
N ASP A 531 -13.31 29.52 -13.74
CA ASP A 531 -13.07 30.98 -13.90
C ASP A 531 -13.26 31.79 -12.61
N SER A 532 -13.95 31.25 -11.62
CA SER A 532 -14.08 31.85 -10.28
C SER A 532 -12.78 31.83 -9.46
N LEU A 533 -11.77 31.04 -9.85
CA LEU A 533 -10.47 30.94 -9.16
C LEU A 533 -9.49 32.03 -9.65
N SER A 534 -9.83 33.30 -9.43
CA SER A 534 -9.10 34.47 -9.95
C SER A 534 -7.63 34.60 -9.52
N ASN A 535 -7.19 33.79 -8.55
CA ASN A 535 -5.82 33.77 -8.02
C ASN A 535 -5.00 32.57 -8.50
N LEU A 536 -5.59 31.64 -9.27
CA LEU A 536 -4.94 30.41 -9.70
C LEU A 536 -3.78 30.71 -10.65
N SER A 537 -2.56 30.33 -10.27
CA SER A 537 -1.34 30.41 -11.07
C SER A 537 -0.99 29.07 -11.72
N VAL A 538 -1.16 27.96 -11.02
CA VAL A 538 -0.77 26.62 -11.49
C VAL A 538 -1.98 25.69 -11.52
N LEU A 539 -2.27 25.14 -12.70
CA LEU A 539 -3.26 24.08 -12.91
C LEU A 539 -2.58 22.86 -13.53
N SER A 540 -2.44 21.78 -12.76
CA SER A 540 -1.86 20.52 -13.21
C SER A 540 -2.82 19.35 -12.96
N LEU A 541 -3.21 18.67 -14.05
CA LEU A 541 -4.10 17.50 -14.07
C LEU A 541 -3.48 16.35 -14.89
N ARG A 542 -2.14 16.30 -14.97
CA ARG A 542 -1.38 15.37 -15.81
C ARG A 542 -1.67 13.91 -15.49
N GLY A 543 -1.63 13.01 -16.48
CA GLY A 543 -1.63 11.57 -16.23
C GLY A 543 -2.93 11.09 -15.58
N ASN A 544 -4.06 11.49 -16.15
CA ASN A 544 -5.40 11.12 -15.73
C ASN A 544 -6.16 10.47 -16.91
N HIS A 545 -7.48 10.37 -16.83
CA HIS A 545 -8.35 9.87 -17.90
C HIS A 545 -9.40 10.92 -18.31
N LEU A 546 -9.11 12.21 -18.07
CA LEU A 546 -10.02 13.32 -18.33
C LEU A 546 -10.35 13.40 -19.81
N LYS A 547 -11.61 13.72 -20.13
CA LYS A 547 -12.17 13.62 -21.48
C LYS A 547 -12.97 14.85 -21.86
N GLY A 548 -13.27 15.00 -23.16
CA GLY A 548 -14.04 16.13 -23.67
C GLY A 548 -13.17 17.36 -23.93
N GLN A 549 -13.82 18.51 -24.11
CA GLN A 549 -13.16 19.74 -24.55
C GLN A 549 -12.40 20.45 -23.44
N PHE A 550 -11.43 21.28 -23.83
CA PHE A 550 -10.80 22.23 -22.92
C PHE A 550 -11.80 23.34 -22.57
N PRO A 551 -12.10 23.60 -21.28
CA PRO A 551 -13.09 24.60 -20.90
C PRO A 551 -12.57 26.03 -21.11
N SER A 552 -13.18 26.75 -22.06
CA SER A 552 -12.79 28.12 -22.44
C SER A 552 -12.84 29.15 -21.29
N SER A 553 -13.54 28.84 -20.20
CA SER A 553 -13.59 29.67 -19.00
C SER A 553 -12.22 29.81 -18.33
N ILE A 554 -11.32 28.81 -18.45
CA ILE A 554 -9.94 28.89 -17.95
C ILE A 554 -9.19 30.10 -18.55
N CYS A 555 -9.49 30.49 -19.80
CA CYS A 555 -8.88 31.65 -20.46
C CYS A 555 -9.27 33.01 -19.84
N ARG A 556 -10.19 33.05 -18.86
CA ARG A 556 -10.52 34.24 -18.05
C ARG A 556 -9.59 34.41 -16.84
N ILE A 557 -8.87 33.36 -16.45
CA ILE A 557 -8.03 33.33 -15.25
C ILE A 557 -6.66 33.96 -15.56
N SER A 558 -6.61 35.28 -15.64
CA SER A 558 -5.41 36.04 -16.02
C SER A 558 -4.19 35.89 -15.09
N SER A 559 -4.37 35.24 -13.93
CA SER A 559 -3.29 34.88 -13.00
C SER A 559 -2.46 33.67 -13.43
N LEU A 560 -2.95 32.82 -14.34
CA LEU A 560 -2.31 31.56 -14.73
C LEU A 560 -0.91 31.76 -15.31
N THR A 561 0.05 30.99 -14.79
CA THR A 561 1.44 30.87 -15.26
C THR A 561 1.69 29.50 -15.87
N ASP A 562 1.02 28.45 -15.40
CA ASP A 562 1.29 27.06 -15.78
C ASP A 562 -0.01 26.26 -15.97
N ILE A 563 -0.16 25.66 -17.17
CA ILE A 563 -1.25 24.74 -17.52
C ILE A 563 -0.62 23.42 -17.97
N ALA A 564 -0.81 22.35 -17.19
CA ALA A 564 -0.29 21.01 -17.48
C ALA A 564 -1.41 19.97 -17.48
N LEU A 565 -1.77 19.49 -18.68
CA LEU A 565 -2.87 18.55 -18.93
C LEU A 565 -2.43 17.30 -19.68
N CYS A 566 -1.11 17.07 -19.80
CA CYS A 566 -0.58 16.01 -20.64
C CYS A 566 -0.93 14.59 -20.15
N HIS A 567 -0.95 13.62 -21.07
CA HIS A 567 -1.38 12.24 -20.82
C HIS A 567 -2.81 12.15 -20.27
N ASN A 568 -3.78 12.55 -21.11
CA ASN A 568 -5.22 12.50 -20.85
C ASN A 568 -5.98 12.08 -22.13
N LYS A 569 -7.30 12.27 -22.18
CA LYS A 569 -8.18 11.96 -23.32
C LYS A 569 -9.00 13.18 -23.75
N LEU A 570 -8.44 14.38 -23.58
CA LEU A 570 -9.08 15.64 -23.98
C LEU A 570 -9.09 15.76 -25.50
N SER A 571 -10.13 16.36 -26.08
CA SER A 571 -10.34 16.43 -27.54
C SER A 571 -11.00 17.73 -27.99
N GLY A 572 -11.06 17.95 -29.30
CA GLY A 572 -11.64 19.17 -29.90
C GLY A 572 -10.65 20.32 -30.04
N GLU A 573 -11.19 21.54 -30.10
CA GLU A 573 -10.44 22.77 -30.31
C GLU A 573 -9.88 23.35 -28.99
N LEU A 574 -8.65 23.88 -29.04
CA LEU A 574 -8.11 24.70 -27.95
C LEU A 574 -8.51 26.17 -28.15
N PRO A 575 -9.00 26.86 -27.11
CA PRO A 575 -9.39 28.27 -27.21
C PRO A 575 -8.18 29.18 -27.42
N ASP A 576 -8.45 30.44 -27.78
CA ASP A 576 -7.44 31.50 -27.78
C ASP A 576 -6.87 31.71 -26.35
N PHE A 577 -5.54 31.65 -26.23
CA PHE A 577 -4.81 31.87 -24.99
C PHE A 577 -4.17 33.27 -24.91
N SER A 578 -4.42 34.16 -25.87
CA SER A 578 -3.89 35.53 -25.92
C SER A 578 -4.21 36.36 -24.68
N SER A 579 -5.35 36.09 -24.02
CA SER A 579 -5.78 36.69 -22.76
C SER A 579 -4.93 36.29 -21.55
N LEU A 580 -4.29 35.13 -21.59
CA LEU A 580 -3.46 34.58 -20.51
C LEU A 580 -2.05 35.19 -20.55
N THR A 581 -1.97 36.51 -20.38
CA THR A 581 -0.74 37.31 -20.50
C THR A 581 0.41 36.88 -19.57
N ARG A 582 0.11 36.16 -18.48
CA ARG A 582 1.09 35.64 -17.52
C ARG A 582 1.56 34.20 -17.81
N LEU A 583 0.92 33.49 -18.75
CA LEU A 583 1.20 32.09 -19.03
C LEU A 583 2.64 31.91 -19.52
N ARG A 584 3.38 31.02 -18.88
CA ARG A 584 4.77 30.65 -19.18
C ARG A 584 4.88 29.21 -19.67
N VAL A 585 4.09 28.29 -19.12
CA VAL A 585 4.12 26.87 -19.47
C VAL A 585 2.73 26.40 -19.92
N LEU A 586 2.69 25.78 -21.10
CA LEU A 586 1.55 25.04 -21.62
C LEU A 586 2.02 23.65 -22.02
N ASP A 587 1.55 22.60 -21.34
CA ASP A 587 1.80 21.20 -21.68
C ASP A 587 0.49 20.42 -21.85
N VAL A 588 0.14 20.13 -23.10
CA VAL A 588 -1.08 19.41 -23.50
C VAL A 588 -0.78 18.13 -24.27
N ARG A 589 0.47 17.64 -24.22
CA ARG A 589 0.93 16.44 -24.94
C ARG A 589 0.12 15.20 -24.62
N GLU A 590 0.09 14.22 -25.53
CA GLU A 590 -0.59 12.94 -25.32
C GLU A 590 -2.07 13.13 -24.95
N ASN A 591 -2.79 13.79 -25.86
CA ASN A 591 -4.25 13.99 -25.84
C ASN A 591 -4.81 13.72 -27.26
N GLN A 592 -6.04 14.18 -27.53
CA GLN A 592 -6.78 13.96 -28.77
C GLN A 592 -7.29 15.28 -29.38
N PHE A 593 -6.58 16.40 -29.16
CA PHE A 593 -6.92 17.70 -29.77
C PHE A 593 -6.70 17.64 -31.29
N ASP A 594 -7.73 17.96 -32.08
CA ASP A 594 -7.87 17.60 -33.50
C ASP A 594 -8.05 18.80 -34.45
N SER A 595 -7.96 20.01 -33.90
CA SER A 595 -8.19 21.27 -34.60
C SER A 595 -6.86 21.97 -34.96
N GLN A 596 -6.89 23.26 -35.28
CA GLN A 596 -5.67 24.04 -35.55
C GLN A 596 -4.93 24.42 -34.25
N LEU A 597 -3.67 24.85 -34.37
CA LEU A 597 -2.91 25.36 -33.23
C LEU A 597 -3.52 26.67 -32.71
N PRO A 598 -3.73 26.81 -31.38
CA PRO A 598 -4.32 28.02 -30.81
C PRO A 598 -3.35 29.20 -30.84
N VAL A 599 -3.89 30.41 -30.73
CA VAL A 599 -3.09 31.63 -30.60
C VAL A 599 -2.44 31.68 -29.21
N MET A 600 -1.11 31.72 -29.20
CA MET A 600 -0.30 31.68 -27.98
C MET A 600 -0.01 33.10 -27.42
N PRO A 601 0.03 33.28 -26.09
CA PRO A 601 0.39 34.55 -25.48
C PRO A 601 1.88 34.86 -25.64
N ARG A 602 2.23 36.14 -25.85
CA ARG A 602 3.63 36.60 -26.07
C ARG A 602 4.60 36.32 -24.90
N GLY A 603 4.06 36.02 -23.72
CA GLY A 603 4.83 35.69 -22.52
C GLY A 603 5.26 34.23 -22.42
N LEU A 604 4.79 33.36 -23.32
CA LEU A 604 4.99 31.91 -23.24
C LEU A 604 6.48 31.54 -23.39
N VAL A 605 6.94 30.61 -22.53
CA VAL A 605 8.32 30.14 -22.45
C VAL A 605 8.42 28.68 -22.90
N THR A 606 7.44 27.85 -22.53
CA THR A 606 7.40 26.43 -22.85
C THR A 606 6.04 26.07 -23.42
N ALA A 607 6.03 25.52 -24.62
CA ALA A 607 4.84 25.12 -25.36
C ALA A 607 5.00 23.66 -25.84
N LEU A 608 4.31 22.73 -25.20
CA LEU A 608 4.42 21.30 -25.44
C LEU A 608 3.05 20.77 -25.88
N LEU A 609 2.90 20.56 -27.19
CA LEU A 609 1.65 20.18 -27.85
C LEU A 609 1.76 18.87 -28.66
N GLY A 610 2.94 18.24 -28.65
CA GLY A 610 3.19 16.99 -29.37
C GLY A 610 2.32 15.79 -28.96
N LYS A 611 2.22 14.78 -29.82
CA LYS A 611 1.36 13.59 -29.68
C LYS A 611 -0.12 13.98 -29.49
N ASN A 612 -0.65 14.68 -30.49
CA ASN A 612 -2.05 15.08 -30.61
C ASN A 612 -2.48 14.85 -32.08
N LEU A 613 -3.63 15.41 -32.49
CA LEU A 613 -4.16 15.35 -33.85
C LEU A 613 -4.18 16.75 -34.51
N PHE A 614 -3.39 17.72 -34.01
CA PHE A 614 -3.40 19.11 -34.49
C PHE A 614 -3.09 19.19 -35.99
N SER A 615 -3.87 19.96 -36.73
CA SER A 615 -3.80 20.03 -38.19
C SER A 615 -3.70 21.47 -38.73
N GLY A 616 -3.36 21.62 -40.01
CA GLY A 616 -3.14 22.92 -40.64
C GLY A 616 -1.71 23.43 -40.48
N GLU A 617 -1.49 24.70 -40.81
CA GLU A 617 -0.15 25.30 -40.85
C GLU A 617 0.32 25.80 -39.47
N ILE A 618 1.64 25.83 -39.25
CA ILE A 618 2.24 26.48 -38.06
C ILE A 618 2.07 28.01 -38.21
N PRO A 619 1.30 28.69 -37.33
CA PRO A 619 1.02 30.11 -37.51
C PRO A 619 2.29 30.98 -37.44
N ALA A 620 2.40 31.99 -38.32
CA ALA A 620 3.53 32.93 -38.31
C ALA A 620 3.67 33.69 -36.97
N GLN A 621 2.59 33.79 -36.20
CA GLN A 621 2.53 34.35 -34.85
C GLN A 621 3.41 33.60 -33.84
N VAL A 622 3.77 32.33 -34.09
CA VAL A 622 4.74 31.61 -33.24
C VAL A 622 6.14 32.23 -33.37
N GLY A 623 6.50 32.75 -34.56
CA GLY A 623 7.77 33.42 -34.84
C GLY A 623 7.95 34.80 -34.19
N ILE A 624 6.96 35.31 -33.43
CA ILE A 624 7.09 36.55 -32.64
C ILE A 624 7.09 36.30 -31.12
N LEU A 625 7.14 35.04 -30.67
CA LEU A 625 7.17 34.66 -29.25
C LEU A 625 8.60 34.75 -28.70
N THR A 626 9.11 35.96 -28.50
CA THR A 626 10.52 36.22 -28.12
C THR A 626 10.95 35.63 -26.77
N HIS A 627 10.02 35.21 -25.91
CA HIS A 627 10.30 34.53 -24.63
C HIS A 627 10.38 33.00 -24.74
N LEU A 628 9.99 32.43 -25.88
CA LEU A 628 9.88 30.98 -26.07
C LEU A 628 11.26 30.34 -26.04
N GLN A 629 11.40 29.30 -25.21
CA GLN A 629 12.61 28.49 -25.00
C GLN A 629 12.40 27.06 -25.48
N HIS A 630 11.22 26.48 -25.23
CA HIS A 630 10.91 25.10 -25.60
C HIS A 630 9.61 25.05 -26.42
N LEU A 631 9.69 24.52 -27.65
CA LEU A 631 8.54 24.21 -28.49
C LEU A 631 8.58 22.74 -28.92
N ASP A 632 7.52 22.00 -28.61
CA ASP A 632 7.30 20.62 -29.08
C ASP A 632 5.93 20.52 -29.75
N LEU A 633 5.94 20.37 -31.07
CA LEU A 633 4.78 20.14 -31.93
C LEU A 633 4.80 18.73 -32.56
N SER A 634 5.68 17.85 -32.08
CA SER A 634 5.95 16.56 -32.73
C SER A 634 4.76 15.59 -32.71
N PHE A 635 4.69 14.61 -33.61
CA PHE A 635 3.60 13.62 -33.68
C PHE A 635 2.22 14.30 -33.74
N ASN A 636 1.99 15.04 -34.82
CA ASN A 636 0.73 15.73 -35.12
C ASN A 636 0.41 15.60 -36.64
N HIS A 637 -0.57 16.36 -37.12
CA HIS A 637 -1.00 16.41 -38.52
C HIS A 637 -0.74 17.80 -39.15
N LEU A 638 0.27 18.53 -38.66
CA LEU A 638 0.62 19.86 -39.15
C LEU A 638 1.21 19.79 -40.55
N SER A 639 0.88 20.77 -41.40
CA SER A 639 1.27 20.82 -42.80
C SER A 639 1.80 22.21 -43.20
N GLY A 640 2.16 22.38 -44.48
CA GLY A 640 2.77 23.62 -44.97
C GLY A 640 4.22 23.79 -44.52
N THR A 641 4.81 24.95 -44.83
CA THR A 641 6.22 25.22 -44.56
C THR A 641 6.40 25.91 -43.20
N PRO A 642 7.29 25.41 -42.31
CA PRO A 642 7.57 26.07 -41.03
C PRO A 642 8.04 27.52 -41.21
N PRO A 643 7.51 28.50 -40.45
CA PRO A 643 7.96 29.89 -40.52
C PRO A 643 9.45 30.02 -40.20
N SER A 644 10.24 30.67 -41.07
CA SER A 644 11.69 30.83 -40.88
C SER A 644 12.05 31.55 -39.58
N ALA A 645 11.24 32.52 -39.16
CA ALA A 645 11.37 33.25 -37.89
C ALA A 645 11.34 32.33 -36.64
N LEU A 646 10.80 31.11 -36.74
CA LEU A 646 10.79 30.14 -35.66
C LEU A 646 12.20 29.70 -35.24
N PHE A 647 13.11 29.60 -36.21
CA PHE A 647 14.50 29.18 -36.00
C PHE A 647 15.38 30.32 -35.48
N ASP A 648 14.98 31.58 -35.69
CA ASP A 648 15.71 32.81 -35.28
C ASP A 648 15.22 33.39 -33.94
N LEU A 649 14.30 32.72 -33.24
CA LEU A 649 13.81 33.21 -31.95
C LEU A 649 14.96 33.40 -30.95
N PRO A 650 15.06 34.54 -30.24
CA PRO A 650 16.27 34.91 -29.49
C PRO A 650 16.51 34.05 -28.24
N ASN A 651 15.48 33.35 -27.75
CA ASN A 651 15.55 32.51 -26.56
C ASN A 651 15.31 31.02 -26.82
N ILE A 652 14.95 30.60 -28.05
CA ILE A 652 14.61 29.21 -28.33
C ILE A 652 15.85 28.33 -28.10
N SER A 653 15.69 27.26 -27.34
CA SER A 653 16.73 26.30 -26.96
C SER A 653 16.42 24.89 -27.46
N TYR A 654 15.13 24.55 -27.51
CA TYR A 654 14.59 23.26 -27.95
C TYR A 654 13.44 23.49 -28.93
N LEU A 655 13.55 22.93 -30.13
CA LEU A 655 12.52 22.95 -31.17
C LEU A 655 12.30 21.53 -31.70
N ASN A 656 11.09 21.00 -31.55
CA ASN A 656 10.72 19.68 -32.07
C ASN A 656 9.46 19.77 -32.92
N LEU A 657 9.59 19.45 -34.21
CA LEU A 657 8.55 19.43 -35.24
C LEU A 657 8.40 18.02 -35.85
N ALA A 658 9.05 17.01 -35.28
CA ALA A 658 9.16 15.67 -35.86
C ALA A 658 7.81 14.98 -36.09
N SER A 659 7.73 14.04 -37.03
CA SER A 659 6.53 13.21 -37.26
C SER A 659 5.27 14.06 -37.53
N ASN A 660 5.32 14.85 -38.60
CA ASN A 660 4.23 15.70 -39.09
C ASN A 660 4.11 15.59 -40.62
N MET A 661 3.29 16.43 -41.25
CA MET A 661 3.15 16.54 -42.72
C MET A 661 3.76 17.85 -43.27
N LEU A 662 4.73 18.46 -42.57
CA LEU A 662 5.35 19.73 -42.95
C LEU A 662 6.10 19.58 -44.27
N SER A 663 5.93 20.55 -45.18
CA SER A 663 6.35 20.43 -46.58
C SER A 663 6.90 21.74 -47.15
N GLY A 664 7.47 21.66 -48.35
CA GLY A 664 8.19 22.78 -48.97
C GLY A 664 9.63 22.88 -48.48
N SER A 665 10.29 23.98 -48.84
CA SER A 665 11.73 24.19 -48.60
C SER A 665 12.00 25.29 -47.60
N LEU A 666 12.85 25.00 -46.61
CA LEU A 666 13.39 26.01 -45.71
C LEU A 666 14.42 26.89 -46.46
N PRO A 667 14.41 28.23 -46.29
CA PRO A 667 15.43 29.09 -46.89
C PRO A 667 16.87 28.70 -46.50
N GLU A 668 17.81 28.73 -47.44
CA GLU A 668 19.22 28.34 -47.16
C GLU A 668 19.94 29.30 -46.21
N GLN A 669 19.52 30.58 -46.18
CA GLN A 669 20.13 31.68 -45.42
C GLN A 669 19.25 32.12 -44.24
N ILE A 670 18.95 31.22 -43.31
CA ILE A 670 18.29 31.55 -42.04
C ILE A 670 19.36 31.84 -40.98
N ALA A 671 19.13 32.84 -40.13
CA ALA A 671 19.86 32.98 -38.88
C ALA A 671 19.21 32.05 -37.83
N CYS A 672 20.00 31.19 -37.20
CA CYS A 672 19.51 30.34 -36.10
C CYS A 672 19.83 31.01 -34.76
N GLY A 673 18.83 31.19 -33.91
CA GLY A 673 18.95 31.82 -32.59
C GLY A 673 20.12 31.24 -31.77
N SER A 674 20.85 32.09 -31.06
CA SER A 674 22.15 31.74 -30.46
C SER A 674 22.07 30.71 -29.33
N LYS A 675 20.88 30.51 -28.73
CA LYS A 675 20.62 29.52 -27.67
C LYS A 675 20.08 28.18 -28.18
N LEU A 676 19.74 28.06 -29.47
CA LEU A 676 19.05 26.89 -30.02
C LEU A 676 20.00 25.70 -30.13
N GLY A 677 19.91 24.79 -29.15
CA GLY A 677 20.79 23.64 -29.00
C GLY A 677 20.20 22.30 -29.44
N PHE A 678 18.87 22.17 -29.53
CA PHE A 678 18.19 20.99 -30.05
C PHE A 678 17.15 21.36 -31.12
N VAL A 679 17.24 20.73 -32.29
CA VAL A 679 16.28 20.86 -33.39
C VAL A 679 15.92 19.47 -33.91
N ASP A 680 14.64 19.15 -33.98
CA ASP A 680 14.16 17.94 -34.66
C ASP A 680 13.09 18.32 -35.69
N ILE A 681 13.36 18.05 -36.96
CA ILE A 681 12.47 18.21 -38.10
C ILE A 681 12.24 16.88 -38.83
N SER A 682 12.60 15.75 -38.22
CA SER A 682 12.56 14.42 -38.84
C SER A 682 11.13 13.96 -39.17
N SER A 683 10.99 12.94 -40.02
CA SER A 683 9.72 12.30 -40.38
C SER A 683 8.66 13.31 -40.84
N ASN A 684 8.97 13.99 -41.94
CA ASN A 684 8.16 15.06 -42.54
C ASN A 684 8.27 15.01 -44.08
N LYS A 685 7.72 16.00 -44.80
CA LYS A 685 7.76 16.10 -46.26
C LYS A 685 8.64 17.28 -46.75
N LEU A 686 9.65 17.69 -45.98
CA LEU A 686 10.51 18.83 -46.35
C LEU A 686 11.41 18.48 -47.53
N VAL A 687 11.68 19.48 -48.38
CA VAL A 687 12.45 19.37 -49.63
C VAL A 687 13.50 20.47 -49.75
N GLY A 688 14.49 20.29 -50.63
CA GLY A 688 15.58 21.25 -50.82
C GLY A 688 16.78 20.97 -49.91
N LYS A 689 17.65 21.95 -49.68
CA LYS A 689 18.80 21.82 -48.77
C LYS A 689 18.40 22.12 -47.31
N LEU A 690 19.19 21.64 -46.36
CA LEU A 690 19.10 22.09 -44.97
C LEU A 690 19.70 23.51 -44.85
N PRO A 691 19.11 24.42 -44.04
CA PRO A 691 19.68 25.75 -43.79
C PRO A 691 21.09 25.65 -43.19
N SER A 692 22.01 26.53 -43.60
CA SER A 692 23.43 26.44 -43.20
C SER A 692 23.67 26.56 -41.69
N CYS A 693 22.77 27.20 -40.94
CA CYS A 693 22.85 27.30 -39.48
C CYS A 693 22.39 26.04 -38.72
N LEU A 694 21.81 25.07 -39.43
CA LEU A 694 21.45 23.73 -38.96
C LEU A 694 22.36 22.63 -39.55
N ASP A 695 23.22 22.99 -40.51
CA ASP A 695 24.19 22.08 -41.11
C ASP A 695 25.30 21.73 -40.11
N ASN A 696 25.87 20.54 -40.25
CA ASN A 696 26.62 19.81 -39.21
C ASN A 696 28.05 20.35 -38.96
N THR A 697 28.28 21.63 -39.26
CA THR A 697 29.59 22.31 -39.23
C THR A 697 29.86 23.06 -37.92
N SER A 698 28.97 22.94 -36.93
CA SER A 698 29.21 23.48 -35.58
C SER A 698 28.80 22.48 -34.48
N ASP A 699 29.77 22.06 -33.66
CA ASP A 699 29.63 21.14 -32.51
C ASP A 699 28.76 21.67 -31.34
N LYS A 700 27.80 22.56 -31.61
CA LYS A 700 27.01 23.28 -30.61
C LYS A 700 25.51 22.95 -30.65
N ARG A 701 25.02 22.22 -31.66
CA ARG A 701 23.58 21.95 -31.86
C ARG A 701 23.35 20.49 -32.25
N ALA A 702 22.42 19.82 -31.58
CA ALA A 702 21.93 18.51 -31.98
C ALA A 702 20.75 18.69 -32.96
N VAL A 703 20.93 18.27 -34.21
CA VAL A 703 19.93 18.43 -35.28
C VAL A 703 19.51 17.06 -35.83
N LYS A 704 18.21 16.75 -35.78
CA LYS A 704 17.60 15.55 -36.38
C LYS A 704 16.74 15.95 -37.59
N PHE A 705 16.98 15.32 -38.74
CA PHE A 705 16.29 15.65 -40.01
C PHE A 705 16.02 14.44 -40.93
N GLY A 706 16.25 13.21 -40.44
CA GLY A 706 15.95 11.95 -41.16
C GLY A 706 14.47 11.84 -41.57
N GLY A 707 14.12 11.00 -42.54
CA GLY A 707 12.73 10.79 -42.96
C GLY A 707 12.08 12.01 -43.63
N ASN A 708 12.86 12.84 -44.33
CA ASN A 708 12.40 13.91 -45.22
C ASN A 708 12.83 13.60 -46.67
N CYS A 709 12.75 14.57 -47.59
CA CYS A 709 13.35 14.49 -48.93
C CYS A 709 14.39 15.61 -49.15
N LEU A 710 15.28 15.81 -48.16
CA LEU A 710 16.34 16.82 -48.23
C LEU A 710 17.49 16.36 -49.15
N SER A 711 18.12 17.33 -49.81
CA SER A 711 19.22 17.12 -50.77
C SER A 711 20.57 17.09 -50.04
N ILE A 712 20.80 16.04 -49.25
CA ILE A 712 22.01 15.83 -48.42
C ILE A 712 22.47 14.39 -48.62
N GLU A 713 23.78 14.18 -48.78
CA GLU A 713 24.37 12.84 -48.93
C GLU A 713 24.55 12.14 -47.56
N GLY A 714 24.35 10.83 -47.51
CA GLY A 714 24.74 9.99 -46.36
C GLY A 714 23.71 9.80 -45.22
N HIS A 715 22.52 10.40 -45.27
CA HIS A 715 21.49 10.23 -44.24
C HIS A 715 20.22 9.54 -44.76
N GLN A 716 19.46 8.89 -43.86
CA GLN A 716 18.17 8.24 -44.19
C GLN A 716 17.12 9.28 -44.65
N GLN A 717 17.07 9.55 -45.95
CA GLN A 717 16.09 10.41 -46.61
C GLN A 717 15.24 9.59 -47.59
N HIS A 718 13.97 9.94 -47.73
CA HIS A 718 13.09 9.38 -48.75
C HIS A 718 13.41 9.95 -50.13
N GLN A 719 13.16 9.15 -51.17
CA GLN A 719 13.26 9.60 -52.54
C GLN A 719 12.29 10.78 -52.80
N SER A 720 12.69 11.75 -53.63
CA SER A 720 11.91 12.98 -53.90
C SER A 720 10.51 12.76 -54.51
N SER A 721 10.16 11.53 -54.88
CA SER A 721 8.81 11.07 -55.21
C SER A 721 7.87 11.04 -54.01
N TYR A 722 8.36 10.71 -52.81
CA TYR A 722 7.59 10.61 -51.56
C TYR A 722 7.03 11.96 -51.11
N CYS A 723 7.81 13.04 -51.22
CA CYS A 723 7.41 14.38 -50.81
C CYS A 723 6.70 15.20 -51.91
N LYS A 724 6.42 14.62 -53.09
CA LYS A 724 5.66 15.27 -54.17
C LYS A 724 4.18 14.92 -54.06
N GLU A 725 3.35 15.89 -53.67
CA GLU A 725 1.90 15.71 -53.74
C GLU A 725 1.39 15.81 -55.19
N ALA A 726 0.58 14.81 -55.56
CA ALA A 726 -0.07 14.72 -56.86
C ALA A 726 -1.23 15.73 -56.96
N ASN A 727 -0.92 16.95 -57.40
CA ASN A 727 -1.92 17.96 -57.75
C ASN A 727 -2.76 17.52 -58.97
N THR A 728 -3.84 16.77 -58.78
CA THR A 728 -4.89 16.59 -59.78
C THR A 728 -6.29 16.82 -59.20
N ARG A 729 -6.82 18.02 -59.45
CA ARG A 729 -8.23 18.38 -59.20
C ARG A 729 -9.02 18.14 -60.49
N LYS A 730 -10.26 17.62 -60.35
CA LYS A 730 -11.22 17.08 -61.37
C LYS A 730 -11.10 15.54 -61.52
N SER A 731 -12.19 14.76 -61.60
CA SER A 731 -13.60 15.09 -61.84
C SER A 731 -14.56 14.22 -61.01
N GLY A 732 -15.58 14.83 -60.39
CA GLY A 732 -16.59 14.10 -59.62
C GLY A 732 -17.76 13.62 -60.50
N ARG A 733 -18.13 12.33 -60.36
CA ARG A 733 -19.53 11.84 -60.40
C ARG A 733 -19.72 10.32 -60.19
N LYS A 734 -18.66 9.50 -60.26
CA LYS A 734 -18.81 8.02 -60.17
C LYS A 734 -18.59 7.38 -58.78
N ILE A 735 -17.92 8.05 -57.85
CA ILE A 735 -17.59 7.48 -56.52
C ILE A 735 -18.77 7.56 -55.52
N ALA A 736 -19.57 8.64 -55.58
CA ALA A 736 -20.69 8.83 -54.65
C ALA A 736 -21.76 7.72 -54.72
N LEU A 737 -21.95 7.11 -55.90
CA LEU A 737 -22.93 6.03 -56.09
C LEU A 737 -22.50 4.74 -55.38
N LEU A 738 -21.20 4.42 -55.38
CA LEU A 738 -20.64 3.24 -54.70
C LEU A 738 -20.70 3.39 -53.18
N ILE A 739 -20.37 4.59 -52.66
CA ILE A 739 -20.44 4.87 -51.21
C ILE A 739 -21.90 4.80 -50.72
N ALA A 740 -22.87 5.31 -51.49
CA ALA A 740 -24.29 5.22 -51.11
C ALA A 740 -24.80 3.77 -51.00
N ILE A 741 -24.35 2.88 -51.89
CA ILE A 741 -24.73 1.45 -51.86
C ILE A 741 -24.08 0.74 -50.66
N ILE A 742 -22.80 1.01 -50.38
CA ILE A 742 -22.07 0.38 -49.26
C ILE A 742 -22.59 0.89 -47.91
N VAL A 743 -22.81 2.20 -47.75
CA VAL A 743 -23.39 2.76 -46.52
C VAL A 743 -24.82 2.27 -46.33
N GLY A 744 -25.62 2.18 -47.40
CA GLY A 744 -26.98 1.61 -47.35
C GLY A 744 -27.01 0.15 -46.92
N SER A 745 -26.10 -0.69 -47.42
CA SER A 745 -26.04 -2.11 -47.05
C SER A 745 -25.54 -2.33 -45.62
N ILE A 746 -24.58 -1.53 -45.15
CA ILE A 746 -24.12 -1.55 -43.75
C ILE A 746 -25.22 -1.08 -42.80
N LEU A 747 -25.94 -0.01 -43.14
CA LEU A 747 -27.05 0.49 -42.32
C LEU A 747 -28.19 -0.52 -42.22
N LEU A 748 -28.51 -1.23 -43.32
CA LEU A 748 -29.51 -2.29 -43.34
C LEU A 748 -29.10 -3.49 -42.47
N LEU A 749 -27.81 -3.88 -42.50
CA LEU A 749 -27.26 -4.93 -41.63
C LEU A 749 -27.30 -4.55 -40.15
N VAL A 750 -27.00 -3.30 -39.80
CA VAL A 750 -27.09 -2.80 -38.41
C VAL A 750 -28.55 -2.78 -37.93
N ILE A 751 -29.50 -2.37 -38.78
CA ILE A 751 -30.94 -2.39 -38.45
C ILE A 751 -31.45 -3.83 -38.29
N LEU A 752 -31.03 -4.77 -39.14
CA LEU A 752 -31.35 -6.19 -39.01
C LEU A 752 -30.75 -6.79 -37.73
N ALA A 753 -29.49 -6.48 -37.40
CA ALA A 753 -28.86 -6.91 -36.16
C ALA A 753 -29.58 -6.36 -34.92
N PHE A 754 -29.97 -5.07 -34.93
CA PHE A 754 -30.77 -4.49 -33.85
C PHE A 754 -32.17 -5.10 -33.75
N GLY A 755 -32.80 -5.43 -34.88
CA GLY A 755 -34.07 -6.15 -34.91
C GLY A 755 -33.97 -7.55 -34.30
N VAL A 756 -32.94 -8.32 -34.64
CA VAL A 756 -32.67 -9.65 -34.07
C VAL A 756 -32.34 -9.57 -32.58
N ILE A 757 -31.56 -8.57 -32.13
CA ILE A 757 -31.25 -8.33 -30.71
C ILE A 757 -32.51 -7.89 -29.92
N PHE A 758 -33.40 -7.10 -30.52
CA PHE A 758 -34.65 -6.67 -29.89
C PHE A 758 -35.67 -7.82 -29.79
N LEU A 759 -35.74 -8.70 -30.79
CA LEU A 759 -36.60 -9.88 -30.79
C LEU A 759 -36.08 -10.99 -29.85
N SER A 760 -34.77 -11.25 -29.84
CA SER A 760 -34.15 -12.20 -28.88
C SER A 760 -34.22 -11.74 -27.42
N ARG A 761 -34.31 -10.43 -27.16
CA ARG A 761 -34.56 -9.89 -25.81
C ARG A 761 -36.00 -9.95 -25.32
N ARG A 762 -36.96 -10.47 -26.11
CA ARG A 762 -38.35 -10.70 -25.66
C ARG A 762 -38.74 -12.17 -25.45
N CYS A 763 -37.87 -13.12 -25.76
CA CYS A 763 -38.16 -14.55 -25.60
C CYS A 763 -36.97 -15.31 -24.97
N PHE A 764 -36.68 -15.07 -23.68
CA PHE A 764 -36.33 -16.16 -22.74
C PHE A 764 -36.40 -15.70 -21.27
N GLU A 765 -37.38 -16.23 -20.54
CA GLU A 765 -37.37 -16.28 -19.08
C GLU A 765 -37.19 -17.74 -18.63
N ARG A 766 -36.56 -17.93 -17.46
CA ARG A 766 -36.55 -19.14 -16.60
C ARG A 766 -35.67 -20.37 -16.95
N LYS A 767 -34.86 -20.70 -15.92
CA LYS A 767 -34.65 -22.03 -15.27
C LYS A 767 -33.71 -23.11 -15.87
N THR A 768 -32.54 -23.23 -15.20
CA THR A 768 -31.96 -24.42 -14.53
C THR A 768 -31.81 -25.81 -15.21
N LEU A 769 -30.59 -26.35 -15.04
CA LEU A 769 -30.20 -27.73 -14.66
C LEU A 769 -29.63 -28.71 -15.73
N GLU A 770 -28.31 -28.96 -15.59
CA GLU A 770 -27.50 -30.20 -15.74
C GLU A 770 -27.46 -31.14 -16.98
N THR A 771 -26.20 -31.33 -17.43
CA THR A 771 -25.43 -32.60 -17.66
C THR A 771 -25.35 -33.38 -19.00
N HIS A 772 -24.09 -33.59 -19.40
CA HIS A 772 -23.45 -34.71 -20.16
C HIS A 772 -23.82 -34.92 -21.65
N VAL A 773 -22.94 -35.39 -22.57
CA VAL A 773 -21.75 -36.30 -22.51
C VAL A 773 -20.60 -35.85 -23.46
N TRP A 774 -19.35 -36.32 -23.21
CA TRP A 774 -18.10 -36.12 -23.99
C TRP A 774 -17.92 -37.07 -25.21
N GLN A 775 -17.08 -36.78 -26.23
CA GLN A 775 -15.63 -37.15 -26.34
C GLN A 775 -15.10 -36.80 -27.77
N LYS A 776 -13.81 -36.66 -28.13
CA LYS A 776 -12.51 -36.45 -27.41
C LYS A 776 -11.34 -36.34 -28.42
N ALA A 777 -10.45 -35.34 -28.30
CA ALA A 777 -9.07 -35.29 -28.87
C ALA A 777 -8.30 -34.09 -28.22
N VAL A 778 -7.74 -34.21 -27.01
CA VAL A 778 -6.35 -34.64 -26.66
C VAL A 778 -5.28 -33.55 -26.83
N GLN A 779 -4.89 -32.97 -25.67
CA GLN A 779 -3.60 -32.37 -25.23
C GLN A 779 -3.91 -31.13 -24.34
N GLU A 780 -3.28 -30.85 -23.19
CA GLU A 780 -2.41 -31.55 -22.25
C GLU A 780 -2.22 -30.56 -21.07
N ASN A 781 -2.30 -30.99 -19.81
CA ASN A 781 -2.09 -30.10 -18.64
C ASN A 781 -0.59 -30.03 -18.29
N PRO A 782 -0.15 -28.92 -17.66
CA PRO A 782 0.91 -29.01 -16.67
C PRO A 782 0.50 -28.44 -15.30
N THR A 783 0.32 -29.32 -14.32
CA THR A 783 0.34 -28.98 -12.89
C THR A 783 1.75 -29.16 -12.33
N THR A 784 2.41 -28.05 -11.94
CA THR A 784 3.62 -28.01 -11.10
C THR A 784 3.74 -26.61 -10.48
N GLY A 785 4.06 -26.50 -9.17
CA GLY A 785 4.21 -25.25 -8.38
C GLY A 785 5.39 -24.31 -8.75
N VAL A 786 5.81 -23.33 -7.95
CA VAL A 786 5.92 -23.23 -6.46
C VAL A 786 5.74 -21.78 -5.94
N SER A 787 5.30 -21.68 -4.67
CA SER A 787 5.35 -20.58 -3.67
C SER A 787 5.01 -19.11 -4.03
N PRO A 788 4.10 -18.46 -3.26
CA PRO A 788 3.93 -16.99 -3.24
C PRO A 788 5.13 -16.18 -2.73
N ASP A 789 6.07 -16.79 -2.00
CA ASP A 789 7.10 -16.08 -1.22
C ASP A 789 8.18 -15.38 -2.08
N ILE A 790 8.28 -15.74 -3.36
CA ILE A 790 9.22 -15.11 -4.30
C ILE A 790 8.64 -13.79 -4.86
N LEU A 791 7.32 -13.57 -4.81
CA LEU A 791 6.70 -12.34 -5.34
C LEU A 791 6.43 -11.26 -4.28
N ALA A 792 6.31 -11.65 -3.01
CA ALA A 792 6.03 -10.72 -1.90
C ALA A 792 7.16 -9.70 -1.66
N ASN A 793 8.37 -10.08 -2.03
CA ASN A 793 9.59 -9.46 -1.53
C ASN A 793 10.13 -8.33 -2.43
N ALA A 794 9.76 -8.26 -3.71
CA ALA A 794 10.27 -7.31 -4.73
C ALA A 794 9.88 -5.82 -4.55
N ARG A 795 9.98 -5.28 -3.33
CA ARG A 795 9.59 -3.89 -2.97
C ARG A 795 10.51 -3.16 -1.98
N PHE A 796 11.64 -3.75 -1.59
CA PHE A 796 12.70 -2.98 -0.93
C PHE A 796 13.74 -2.48 -1.96
N ILE A 797 14.40 -1.36 -1.63
CA ILE A 797 15.26 -0.51 -2.49
C ILE A 797 14.50 0.46 -3.43
N SER A 798 14.10 1.61 -2.86
CA SER A 798 14.23 2.92 -3.55
C SER A 798 14.56 4.07 -2.57
N GLY A 799 15.13 3.73 -1.41
CA GLY A 799 15.27 4.65 -0.26
C GLY A 799 16.68 5.17 0.03
N VAL A 800 17.72 4.75 -0.72
CA VAL A 800 19.12 5.15 -0.46
C VAL A 800 19.85 5.57 -1.74
N MET A 801 19.39 6.66 -2.35
CA MET A 801 20.26 7.54 -3.15
C MET A 801 19.72 8.97 -3.07
N LYS A 802 20.24 9.73 -2.09
CA LYS A 802 20.03 11.18 -2.02
C LYS A 802 21.25 11.91 -1.44
N LEU A 803 22.42 11.60 -2.00
CA LEU A 803 23.59 12.48 -1.98
C LEU A 803 24.52 12.08 -3.14
N GLY A 804 24.76 13.01 -4.09
CA GLY A 804 25.77 12.84 -5.14
C GLY A 804 25.24 12.63 -6.58
N THR A 805 25.76 13.49 -7.47
CA THR A 805 25.95 13.33 -8.93
C THR A 805 24.76 13.25 -9.91
N GLN A 806 25.07 13.64 -11.15
CA GLN A 806 24.16 13.85 -12.28
C GLN A 806 23.77 12.55 -12.98
N GLY A 807 22.63 12.56 -13.68
CA GLY A 807 22.37 11.75 -14.87
C GLY A 807 22.58 10.24 -14.79
N SER A 808 21.58 9.50 -14.31
CA SER A 808 21.47 8.05 -14.54
C SER A 808 20.19 7.73 -15.33
N PRO A 809 20.24 6.91 -16.40
CA PRO A 809 19.13 6.71 -17.31
C PRO A 809 18.05 5.77 -16.73
N VAL A 810 16.79 6.13 -16.92
CA VAL A 810 15.63 5.27 -16.65
C VAL A 810 15.61 4.11 -17.67
N SER A 811 15.38 2.89 -17.19
CA SER A 811 15.24 1.68 -18.03
C SER A 811 14.33 1.92 -19.24
N ARG A 812 14.90 1.88 -20.45
CA ARG A 812 14.23 2.15 -21.72
C ARG A 812 13.72 0.85 -22.37
N LEU A 813 12.57 0.92 -23.04
CA LEU A 813 12.19 -0.11 -24.02
C LEU A 813 12.87 0.25 -25.35
N PHE A 814 13.74 -0.62 -25.84
CA PHE A 814 14.40 -0.48 -27.13
C PHE A 814 13.54 -1.14 -28.22
N SER A 815 13.54 -0.60 -29.43
CA SER A 815 12.97 -1.29 -30.60
C SER A 815 14.02 -2.20 -31.24
N LEU A 816 13.61 -3.15 -32.07
CA LEU A 816 14.57 -4.04 -32.74
C LEU A 816 15.42 -3.24 -33.75
N GLU A 817 14.80 -2.30 -34.47
CA GLU A 817 15.48 -1.48 -35.47
C GLU A 817 16.58 -0.60 -34.84
N GLU A 818 16.35 -0.06 -33.63
CA GLU A 818 17.36 0.70 -32.88
C GLU A 818 18.57 -0.18 -32.49
N LEU A 819 18.34 -1.46 -32.16
CA LEU A 819 19.42 -2.40 -31.81
C LEU A 819 20.15 -2.91 -33.05
N GLU A 820 19.44 -3.11 -34.16
CA GLU A 820 20.05 -3.42 -35.46
C GLU A 820 20.94 -2.25 -35.92
N GLU A 821 20.45 -1.01 -35.93
CA GLU A 821 21.27 0.16 -36.30
C GLU A 821 22.49 0.31 -35.35
N ALA A 822 22.28 0.18 -34.03
CA ALA A 822 23.36 0.29 -33.06
C ALA A 822 24.44 -0.80 -33.16
N THR A 823 24.14 -1.96 -33.77
CA THR A 823 25.06 -3.10 -33.93
C THR A 823 25.47 -3.34 -35.38
N ASN A 824 25.11 -2.44 -36.31
CA ASN A 824 25.28 -2.63 -37.75
C ASN A 824 24.67 -3.96 -38.24
N ASN A 825 23.40 -4.18 -37.92
CA ASN A 825 22.61 -5.39 -38.15
C ASN A 825 23.24 -6.66 -37.53
N PHE A 826 23.63 -6.57 -36.25
CA PHE A 826 24.28 -7.62 -35.47
C PHE A 826 25.55 -8.20 -36.14
N ASP A 827 26.33 -7.35 -36.81
CA ASP A 827 27.51 -7.79 -37.57
C ASP A 827 28.57 -8.49 -36.69
N SER A 828 29.30 -9.40 -37.32
CA SER A 828 30.38 -10.18 -36.72
C SER A 828 31.50 -9.33 -36.09
N SER A 829 31.78 -8.13 -36.61
CA SER A 829 32.78 -7.22 -36.03
C SER A 829 32.36 -6.60 -34.69
N MET A 830 31.05 -6.61 -34.38
CA MET A 830 30.50 -6.13 -33.11
C MET A 830 30.34 -7.24 -32.07
N PHE A 831 30.62 -8.50 -32.41
CA PHE A 831 30.51 -9.64 -31.51
C PHE A 831 31.60 -9.62 -30.43
N MET A 832 31.19 -9.69 -29.16
CA MET A 832 32.10 -9.71 -28.00
C MET A 832 32.30 -11.11 -27.40
N GLY A 833 31.38 -12.05 -27.66
CA GLY A 833 31.47 -13.42 -27.16
C GLY A 833 30.11 -14.12 -27.07
N GLU A 834 30.15 -15.44 -26.91
CA GLU A 834 28.97 -16.29 -26.74
C GLU A 834 29.05 -17.04 -25.40
N SER A 835 27.90 -17.17 -24.75
CA SER A 835 27.75 -17.81 -23.44
C SER A 835 26.55 -18.76 -23.46
N PRO A 836 26.41 -19.68 -22.50
CA PRO A 836 25.20 -20.52 -22.37
C PRO A 836 23.90 -19.73 -22.18
N ALA A 837 24.00 -18.44 -21.81
CA ALA A 837 22.84 -17.55 -21.74
C ALA A 837 22.48 -16.93 -23.11
N GLY A 838 23.44 -16.80 -24.04
CA GLY A 838 23.25 -16.15 -25.33
C GLY A 838 24.50 -15.41 -25.84
N LYS A 839 24.34 -14.75 -27.00
CA LYS A 839 25.40 -13.99 -27.69
C LYS A 839 25.45 -12.54 -27.20
N LEU A 840 26.65 -11.98 -27.06
CA LEU A 840 26.91 -10.62 -26.60
C LEU A 840 27.56 -9.78 -27.71
N TYR A 841 27.02 -8.58 -27.93
CA TYR A 841 27.45 -7.64 -28.95
C TYR A 841 27.76 -6.27 -28.33
N LYS A 842 28.68 -5.53 -28.94
CA LYS A 842 28.95 -4.12 -28.65
C LYS A 842 28.05 -3.26 -29.55
N GLY A 843 27.21 -2.44 -28.96
CA GLY A 843 26.39 -1.47 -29.68
C GLY A 843 26.89 -0.03 -29.48
N ARG A 844 26.57 0.85 -30.42
CA ARG A 844 26.68 2.31 -30.26
C ARG A 844 25.32 2.95 -30.54
N LEU A 845 24.68 3.50 -29.52
CA LEU A 845 23.37 4.13 -29.62
C LEU A 845 23.45 5.48 -30.35
N GLU A 846 22.30 6.00 -30.82
CA GLU A 846 22.18 7.31 -31.50
C GLU A 846 22.88 8.47 -30.75
N ASN A 847 22.85 8.46 -29.41
CA ASN A 847 23.47 9.48 -28.56
C ASN A 847 24.99 9.33 -28.44
N GLY A 848 25.60 8.43 -29.21
CA GLY A 848 27.03 8.13 -29.21
C GLY A 848 27.50 7.19 -28.10
N ALA A 849 26.64 6.83 -27.14
CA ALA A 849 27.00 5.97 -26.02
C ALA A 849 27.23 4.51 -26.46
N TYR A 850 28.27 3.89 -25.92
CA TYR A 850 28.51 2.45 -26.08
C TYR A 850 27.66 1.64 -25.10
N VAL A 851 27.10 0.54 -25.58
CA VAL A 851 26.29 -0.40 -24.80
C VAL A 851 26.71 -1.84 -25.08
N ALA A 852 26.41 -2.74 -24.16
CA ALA A 852 26.55 -4.19 -24.36
C ALA A 852 25.16 -4.82 -24.53
N ILE A 853 24.91 -5.43 -25.68
CA ILE A 853 23.59 -5.98 -26.06
C ILE A 853 23.68 -7.50 -26.07
N ARG A 854 22.89 -8.16 -25.22
CA ARG A 854 22.84 -9.63 -25.12
C ARG A 854 21.56 -10.18 -25.74
N SER A 855 21.72 -11.05 -26.74
CA SER A 855 20.63 -11.78 -27.41
C SER A 855 20.37 -13.11 -26.72
N LEU A 856 19.16 -13.28 -26.16
CA LEU A 856 18.67 -14.51 -25.52
C LEU A 856 17.58 -15.16 -26.39
N ASN A 857 17.65 -16.48 -26.55
CA ASN A 857 16.59 -17.26 -27.20
C ASN A 857 15.72 -17.93 -26.12
N LEU A 858 14.43 -17.57 -26.04
CA LEU A 858 13.49 -18.15 -25.07
C LEU A 858 12.52 -19.14 -25.73
N LEU A 859 12.38 -20.30 -25.09
CA LEU A 859 11.37 -21.30 -25.43
C LEU A 859 9.96 -20.80 -25.07
N LYS A 860 8.97 -21.12 -25.91
CA LYS A 860 7.55 -20.69 -25.86
C LYS A 860 6.74 -20.97 -24.56
N ARG A 861 7.36 -21.46 -23.48
CA ARG A 861 6.71 -21.74 -22.19
C ARG A 861 6.41 -20.49 -21.35
N TYR A 862 7.06 -19.36 -21.63
CA TYR A 862 6.83 -18.10 -20.91
C TYR A 862 5.75 -17.26 -21.59
N SER A 863 4.73 -16.84 -20.84
CA SER A 863 3.86 -15.75 -21.29
C SER A 863 4.66 -14.44 -21.35
N ILE A 864 4.42 -13.63 -22.38
CA ILE A 864 5.08 -12.32 -22.55
C ILE A 864 4.87 -11.43 -21.31
N GLN A 865 3.72 -11.57 -20.64
CA GLN A 865 3.40 -10.88 -19.39
C GLN A 865 4.31 -11.32 -18.22
N ASN A 866 4.53 -12.62 -18.01
CA ASN A 866 5.40 -13.13 -16.95
C ASN A 866 6.87 -12.74 -17.19
N LEU A 867 7.31 -12.80 -18.44
CA LEU A 867 8.64 -12.37 -18.85
C LEU A 867 8.84 -10.86 -18.59
N LYS A 868 7.88 -10.02 -19.00
CA LYS A 868 7.95 -8.57 -18.77
C LYS A 868 8.04 -8.23 -17.29
N VAL A 869 7.27 -8.89 -16.41
CA VAL A 869 7.37 -8.68 -14.95
C VAL A 869 8.75 -9.06 -14.41
N ARG A 870 9.39 -10.12 -14.91
CA ARG A 870 10.75 -10.54 -14.52
C ARG A 870 11.80 -9.53 -15.02
N LEU A 871 11.68 -9.01 -16.25
CA LEU A 871 12.58 -8.00 -16.80
C LEU A 871 12.41 -6.63 -16.11
N ASP A 872 11.18 -6.23 -15.78
CA ASP A 872 10.87 -5.01 -15.02
C ASP A 872 11.38 -5.08 -13.57
N PHE A 873 11.59 -6.27 -13.00
CA PHE A 873 12.29 -6.45 -11.72
C PHE A 873 13.80 -6.30 -11.90
N PHE A 874 14.35 -7.00 -12.90
CA PHE A 874 15.79 -7.00 -13.17
C PHE A 874 16.32 -5.59 -13.53
N SER A 875 15.51 -4.77 -14.21
CA SER A 875 15.84 -3.38 -14.55
C SER A 875 15.84 -2.39 -13.37
N LYS A 876 15.45 -2.83 -12.16
CA LYS A 876 15.48 -2.00 -10.94
C LYS A 876 16.68 -2.29 -10.05
N LEU A 877 17.51 -3.27 -10.41
CA LEU A 877 18.70 -3.64 -9.66
C LEU A 877 19.86 -2.71 -10.01
N HIS A 878 19.98 -1.62 -9.24
CA HIS A 878 21.07 -0.65 -9.35
C HIS A 878 21.95 -0.66 -8.11
N HIS A 879 23.24 -0.87 -8.30
CA HIS A 879 24.27 -0.85 -7.26
C HIS A 879 25.63 -0.51 -7.90
N PRO A 880 26.53 0.26 -7.26
CA PRO A 880 27.80 0.67 -7.88
C PRO A 880 28.68 -0.48 -8.40
N HIS A 881 28.56 -1.65 -7.76
CA HIS A 881 29.32 -2.86 -8.09
C HIS A 881 28.50 -3.91 -8.90
N LEU A 882 27.37 -3.51 -9.50
CA LEU A 882 26.63 -4.30 -10.49
C LEU A 882 26.66 -3.60 -11.85
N VAL A 883 26.71 -4.37 -12.94
CA VAL A 883 26.56 -3.84 -14.30
C VAL A 883 25.09 -3.51 -14.55
N SER A 884 24.79 -2.23 -14.73
CA SER A 884 23.42 -1.72 -14.85
C SER A 884 22.75 -2.16 -16.15
N LEU A 885 21.54 -2.72 -16.04
CA LEU A 885 20.64 -2.92 -17.18
C LEU A 885 20.01 -1.57 -17.57
N LEU A 886 20.27 -1.12 -18.80
CA LEU A 886 19.74 0.12 -19.38
C LEU A 886 18.37 -0.09 -20.04
N GLY A 887 18.01 -1.33 -20.37
CA GLY A 887 16.72 -1.64 -20.96
C GLY A 887 16.63 -3.01 -21.61
N HIS A 888 15.53 -3.25 -22.32
CA HIS A 888 15.28 -4.49 -23.04
C HIS A 888 14.47 -4.29 -24.33
N CYS A 889 14.53 -5.25 -25.24
CA CYS A 889 13.65 -5.42 -26.39
C CYS A 889 13.12 -6.87 -26.41
N ILE A 890 11.84 -7.05 -26.72
CA ILE A 890 11.22 -8.38 -26.90
C ILE A 890 10.72 -8.42 -28.34
N ASP A 891 11.33 -9.27 -29.16
CA ASP A 891 10.91 -9.49 -30.54
C ASP A 891 9.82 -10.58 -30.57
N GLY A 892 8.62 -10.19 -31.01
CA GLY A 892 7.51 -11.08 -31.31
C GLY A 892 7.62 -11.57 -32.75
N GLY A 893 8.61 -12.44 -32.99
CA GLY A 893 9.23 -12.67 -34.29
C GLY A 893 8.29 -12.80 -35.49
N VAL A 894 8.69 -12.14 -36.59
CA VAL A 894 8.10 -12.30 -37.91
C VAL A 894 9.04 -13.16 -38.78
N GLN A 895 8.47 -14.27 -39.28
CA GLN A 895 8.92 -15.14 -40.38
C GLN A 895 10.01 -16.23 -40.19
N ASP A 896 11.09 -16.09 -39.42
CA ASP A 896 12.21 -17.07 -39.53
C ASP A 896 12.31 -18.22 -38.50
N ASP A 897 11.62 -18.18 -37.35
CA ASP A 897 11.41 -19.37 -36.50
C ASP A 897 10.05 -19.30 -35.77
N PRO A 898 9.07 -20.16 -36.08
CA PRO A 898 7.77 -20.16 -35.43
C PRO A 898 7.78 -20.54 -33.94
N PHE A 899 8.90 -20.94 -33.34
CA PHE A 899 8.93 -21.58 -32.02
C PHE A 899 9.68 -20.83 -30.90
N ALA A 900 10.43 -19.77 -31.20
CA ALA A 900 11.22 -19.03 -30.22
C ALA A 900 10.89 -17.52 -30.18
N ASN A 901 10.81 -16.95 -28.97
CA ASN A 901 10.81 -15.49 -28.78
C ASN A 901 12.25 -15.04 -28.52
N LYS A 902 12.73 -14.02 -29.24
CA LYS A 902 14.04 -13.40 -28.97
C LYS A 902 13.91 -12.26 -27.97
N VAL A 903 14.82 -12.20 -27.00
CA VAL A 903 14.90 -11.12 -26.01
C VAL A 903 16.29 -10.53 -26.04
N PHE A 904 16.36 -9.22 -26.21
CA PHE A 904 17.62 -8.48 -26.15
C PHE A 904 17.68 -7.69 -24.84
N LEU A 905 18.76 -7.87 -24.09
CA LEU A 905 19.06 -7.13 -22.87
C LEU A 905 20.18 -6.12 -23.14
N VAL A 906 19.94 -4.85 -22.80
CA VAL A 906 20.88 -3.75 -23.07
C VAL A 906 21.50 -3.30 -21.75
N TYR A 907 22.82 -3.38 -21.64
CA TYR A 907 23.60 -3.04 -20.45
C TYR A 907 24.55 -1.87 -20.72
N GLU A 908 25.02 -1.23 -19.65
CA GLU A 908 26.16 -0.31 -19.73
C GLU A 908 27.41 -1.02 -20.27
N TYR A 909 28.18 -0.34 -21.14
CA TYR A 909 29.44 -0.86 -21.65
C TYR A 909 30.58 -0.55 -20.69
N VAL A 910 31.23 -1.59 -20.15
CA VAL A 910 32.33 -1.47 -19.19
C VAL A 910 33.67 -1.67 -19.91
N PRO A 911 34.56 -0.66 -19.98
CA PRO A 911 35.63 -0.62 -20.99
C PRO A 911 36.89 -1.43 -20.69
N ASN A 912 37.27 -1.66 -19.42
CA ASN A 912 38.54 -2.35 -19.09
C ASN A 912 38.44 -3.89 -19.08
N GLY A 913 37.36 -4.46 -19.62
CA GLY A 913 37.19 -5.90 -19.80
C GLY A 913 36.95 -6.66 -18.49
N ASN A 914 37.10 -7.99 -18.55
CA ASN A 914 36.89 -8.86 -17.38
C ASN A 914 38.16 -9.03 -16.52
N TYR A 915 37.96 -9.24 -15.22
CA TYR A 915 39.01 -9.37 -14.20
C TYR A 915 39.98 -10.52 -14.49
N ARG A 916 39.51 -11.63 -15.07
CA ARG A 916 40.36 -12.79 -15.41
C ARG A 916 41.51 -12.43 -16.36
N MET A 917 41.30 -11.51 -17.29
CA MET A 917 42.36 -11.02 -18.18
C MET A 917 43.48 -10.27 -17.43
N HIS A 918 43.17 -9.61 -16.30
CA HIS A 918 44.14 -8.89 -15.46
C HIS A 918 44.88 -9.81 -14.46
N LEU A 919 44.46 -11.08 -14.36
CA LEU A 919 45.19 -12.13 -13.64
C LEU A 919 46.13 -12.92 -14.56
N SER A 920 46.01 -12.79 -15.89
CA SER A 920 46.78 -13.57 -16.86
C SER A 920 48.15 -12.97 -17.17
N GLU A 921 49.17 -13.83 -17.28
CA GLU A 921 50.56 -13.44 -17.58
C GLU A 921 50.74 -12.83 -18.99
N SER A 922 49.70 -12.86 -19.83
CA SER A 922 49.72 -12.41 -21.22
C SER A 922 49.77 -10.88 -21.42
N CYS A 923 49.69 -10.08 -20.34
CA CYS A 923 49.74 -8.61 -20.40
C CYS A 923 50.57 -8.01 -19.24
N PRO A 924 51.92 -7.94 -19.38
CA PRO A 924 52.82 -7.51 -18.30
C PRO A 924 52.54 -6.10 -17.73
N GLU A 925 52.01 -5.19 -18.55
CA GLU A 925 51.74 -3.79 -18.15
C GLU A 925 50.49 -3.62 -17.26
N LYS A 926 49.73 -4.70 -16.99
CA LYS A 926 48.45 -4.66 -16.25
C LYS A 926 48.38 -5.60 -15.03
N VAL A 927 49.51 -6.12 -14.55
CA VAL A 927 49.53 -7.02 -13.38
C VAL A 927 49.06 -6.27 -12.12
N LEU A 928 47.97 -6.74 -11.53
CA LEU A 928 47.36 -6.13 -10.33
C LEU A 928 48.09 -6.55 -9.06
N LYS A 929 48.37 -5.57 -8.17
CA LYS A 929 48.96 -5.81 -6.84
C LYS A 929 47.95 -6.47 -5.91
N TRP A 930 48.42 -7.02 -4.80
CA TRP A 930 47.54 -7.69 -3.83
C TRP A 930 46.45 -6.76 -3.26
N SER A 931 46.80 -5.51 -2.95
CA SER A 931 45.84 -4.48 -2.51
C SER A 931 44.78 -4.15 -3.58
N ASP A 932 45.17 -4.09 -4.86
CA ASP A 932 44.22 -3.90 -5.97
C ASP A 932 43.26 -5.10 -6.11
N ARG A 933 43.79 -6.34 -6.01
CA ARG A 933 42.98 -7.57 -6.06
C ARG A 933 42.01 -7.66 -4.87
N LEU A 934 42.47 -7.29 -3.66
CA LEU A 934 41.61 -7.21 -2.47
C LEU A 934 40.47 -6.20 -2.64
N ALA A 935 40.73 -5.02 -3.21
CA ALA A 935 39.69 -4.03 -3.48
C ALA A 935 38.61 -4.58 -4.43
N ILE A 936 39.03 -5.22 -5.53
CA ILE A 936 38.13 -5.90 -6.49
C ILE A 936 37.29 -7.00 -5.80
N LEU A 937 37.91 -7.83 -4.96
CA LEU A 937 37.22 -8.88 -4.22
C LEU A 937 36.21 -8.33 -3.21
N ILE A 938 36.54 -7.24 -2.51
CA ILE A 938 35.64 -6.52 -1.59
C ILE A 938 34.44 -5.97 -2.36
N ASP A 939 34.66 -5.37 -3.52
CA ASP A 939 33.62 -4.77 -4.36
C ASP A 939 32.63 -5.82 -4.88
N VAL A 940 33.13 -6.98 -5.32
CA VAL A 940 32.26 -8.11 -5.71
C VAL A 940 31.55 -8.71 -4.49
N ALA A 941 32.19 -8.80 -3.33
CA ALA A 941 31.54 -9.28 -2.10
C ALA A 941 30.39 -8.34 -1.66
N LYS A 942 30.56 -7.01 -1.78
CA LYS A 942 29.46 -6.04 -1.58
C LYS A 942 28.31 -6.29 -2.57
N ALA A 943 28.63 -6.53 -3.84
CA ALA A 943 27.64 -6.79 -4.88
C ALA A 943 26.80 -8.04 -4.59
N VAL A 944 27.43 -9.14 -4.19
CA VAL A 944 26.72 -10.39 -3.85
C VAL A 944 25.95 -10.26 -2.54
N HIS A 945 26.52 -9.59 -1.52
CA HIS A 945 25.79 -9.29 -0.29
C HIS A 945 24.51 -8.47 -0.59
N PHE A 946 24.61 -7.42 -1.41
CA PHE A 946 23.44 -6.65 -1.87
C PHE A 946 22.40 -7.52 -2.57
N LEU A 947 22.80 -8.45 -3.44
CA LEU A 947 21.89 -9.39 -4.10
C LEU A 947 21.23 -10.39 -3.12
N HIS A 948 21.92 -10.79 -2.04
CA HIS A 948 21.43 -11.76 -1.06
C HIS A 948 20.53 -11.17 0.02
N THR A 949 20.80 -9.93 0.46
CA THR A 949 20.16 -9.30 1.63
C THR A 949 19.51 -7.95 1.33
N GLY A 950 20.07 -7.16 0.42
CA GLY A 950 19.52 -5.84 0.04
C GLY A 950 18.33 -5.96 -0.90
N VAL A 951 18.42 -6.88 -1.87
CA VAL A 951 17.33 -7.25 -2.76
C VAL A 951 16.50 -8.31 -2.08
N ILE A 952 15.19 -8.12 -2.11
CA ILE A 952 14.21 -9.09 -1.63
C ILE A 952 13.31 -9.39 -2.86
N PRO A 953 12.97 -10.65 -3.21
CA PRO A 953 13.59 -11.86 -2.68
C PRO A 953 15.09 -11.84 -3.01
N GLY A 954 15.89 -12.42 -2.12
CA GLY A 954 17.33 -12.57 -2.37
C GLY A 954 17.57 -13.29 -3.69
N VAL A 955 18.47 -12.74 -4.50
CA VAL A 955 18.87 -13.31 -5.79
C VAL A 955 20.07 -14.21 -5.52
N TYR A 956 19.87 -15.52 -5.62
CA TYR A 956 20.89 -16.54 -5.38
C TYR A 956 21.26 -17.30 -6.68
N ASN A 957 22.43 -17.94 -6.68
CA ASN A 957 23.00 -18.70 -7.81
C ASN A 957 23.34 -17.77 -9.00
N ASN A 958 24.13 -16.74 -8.73
CA ASN A 958 24.48 -15.64 -9.62
C ASN A 958 25.61 -15.98 -10.63
N ARG A 959 25.88 -17.28 -10.87
CA ARG A 959 26.92 -17.77 -11.79
C ARG A 959 28.28 -17.08 -11.58
N LEU A 960 28.70 -16.90 -10.32
CA LEU A 960 29.90 -16.13 -9.97
C LEU A 960 31.17 -16.77 -10.55
N LYS A 961 31.84 -16.05 -11.47
CA LYS A 961 33.12 -16.44 -12.09
C LYS A 961 33.97 -15.19 -12.37
N THR A 962 35.29 -15.34 -12.44
CA THR A 962 36.23 -14.24 -12.77
C THR A 962 35.98 -13.58 -14.13
N ASN A 963 35.43 -14.32 -15.10
CA ASN A 963 34.97 -13.78 -16.38
C ASN A 963 33.77 -12.82 -16.26
N ASN A 964 32.96 -12.94 -15.20
CA ASN A 964 31.73 -12.18 -14.99
C ASN A 964 31.96 -10.93 -14.11
N ILE A 965 33.20 -10.67 -13.70
CA ILE A 965 33.60 -9.45 -13.00
C ILE A 965 34.23 -8.54 -14.05
N LEU A 966 33.60 -7.39 -14.34
CA LEU A 966 34.14 -6.37 -15.24
C LEU A 966 34.79 -5.24 -14.44
N LEU A 967 35.82 -4.61 -15.00
CA LEU A 967 36.47 -3.44 -14.40
C LEU A 967 36.14 -2.18 -15.20
N ASP A 968 35.73 -1.11 -14.51
CA ASP A 968 35.51 0.19 -15.16
C ASP A 968 36.81 1.00 -15.34
N GLU A 969 36.69 2.22 -15.85
CA GLU A 969 37.82 3.14 -16.07
C GLU A 969 38.60 3.50 -14.80
N HIS A 970 37.98 3.38 -13.63
CA HIS A 970 38.57 3.61 -12.31
C HIS A 970 39.03 2.32 -11.61
N ARG A 971 38.97 1.17 -12.31
CA ARG A 971 39.24 -0.19 -11.79
C ARG A 971 38.26 -0.65 -10.71
N ILE A 972 37.09 -0.01 -10.58
CA ILE A 972 36.03 -0.47 -9.69
C ILE A 972 35.42 -1.73 -10.30
N ALA A 973 35.20 -2.74 -9.47
CA ALA A 973 34.64 -4.00 -9.93
C ALA A 973 33.11 -3.93 -10.05
N LYS A 974 32.59 -4.38 -11.19
CA LYS A 974 31.15 -4.55 -11.46
C LYS A 974 30.84 -5.99 -11.87
N LEU A 975 29.95 -6.66 -11.14
CA LEU A 975 29.47 -8.00 -11.48
C LEU A 975 28.43 -7.92 -12.61
N CYS A 976 28.61 -8.72 -13.67
CA CYS A 976 27.62 -8.95 -14.73
C CYS A 976 27.01 -10.36 -14.64
N ASP A 977 25.99 -10.64 -15.45
CA ASP A 977 25.29 -11.94 -15.55
C ASP A 977 24.68 -12.49 -14.24
N TYR A 978 24.54 -11.63 -13.22
CA TYR A 978 23.77 -11.88 -12.01
C TYR A 978 22.28 -12.11 -12.33
N GLY A 979 21.55 -12.80 -11.46
CA GLY A 979 20.10 -13.00 -11.59
C GLY A 979 19.60 -13.72 -12.86
N MET A 980 20.46 -14.22 -13.75
CA MET A 980 20.06 -14.89 -15.00
C MET A 980 19.25 -16.19 -14.77
N SER A 981 19.30 -16.76 -13.56
CA SER A 981 18.42 -17.82 -13.07
C SER A 981 16.93 -17.42 -13.09
N ILE A 982 16.62 -16.13 -12.85
CA ILE A 982 15.26 -15.58 -12.88
C ILE A 982 14.69 -15.59 -14.32
N ILE A 983 15.54 -15.49 -15.35
CA ILE A 983 15.12 -15.39 -16.76
C ILE A 983 15.13 -16.76 -17.45
N LEU A 984 16.09 -17.63 -17.14
CA LEU A 984 16.39 -18.86 -17.89
C LEU A 984 15.92 -20.16 -17.21
N GLU A 985 14.92 -20.09 -16.33
CA GLU A 985 14.59 -21.05 -15.25
C GLU A 985 14.22 -22.51 -15.64
N ASP A 986 14.41 -22.94 -16.90
CA ASP A 986 14.16 -24.33 -17.33
C ASP A 986 15.11 -24.87 -18.44
N ASN A 987 16.11 -24.11 -18.90
CA ASN A 987 16.99 -24.57 -20.00
C ASN A 987 18.02 -25.64 -19.60
N GLU A 988 18.47 -25.68 -18.34
CA GLU A 988 19.51 -26.62 -17.87
C GLU A 988 19.04 -28.09 -17.78
N LYS A 989 17.79 -28.39 -18.15
CA LYS A 989 17.26 -29.77 -18.25
C LYS A 989 17.40 -30.41 -19.64
N LEU A 990 17.71 -29.65 -20.69
CA LEU A 990 17.60 -30.14 -22.07
C LEU A 990 18.89 -30.71 -22.69
N GLU A 991 20.07 -30.43 -22.13
CA GLU A 991 21.33 -31.01 -22.60
C GLU A 991 21.69 -32.35 -21.93
N ALA A 992 21.13 -32.64 -20.75
CA ALA A 992 21.33 -33.90 -20.03
C ALA A 992 20.32 -34.99 -20.46
N LYS A 993 20.41 -35.48 -21.71
CA LYS A 993 19.68 -36.69 -22.13
C LYS A 993 20.22 -37.93 -21.39
N GLY A 994 19.55 -38.37 -20.32
CA GLY A 994 19.84 -39.70 -19.76
C GLY A 994 19.42 -40.01 -18.32
N GLY A 995 18.11 -39.93 -18.00
CA GLY A 995 17.52 -40.74 -16.92
C GLY A 995 16.89 -40.01 -15.73
N GLY A 996 15.76 -40.57 -15.24
CA GLY A 996 15.29 -40.43 -13.86
C GLY A 996 14.53 -39.14 -13.49
N LEU A 997 13.21 -39.12 -13.67
CA LEU A 997 12.34 -38.13 -13.00
C LEU A 997 12.33 -38.34 -11.47
N LYS A 998 12.84 -37.37 -10.69
CA LYS A 998 12.18 -36.74 -9.50
C LYS A 998 13.13 -35.86 -8.67
N SER A 999 12.52 -34.92 -7.94
CA SER A 999 13.05 -34.14 -6.80
C SER A 999 13.86 -32.87 -7.07
N ARG A 1000 13.14 -31.72 -7.11
CA ARG A 1000 13.65 -30.42 -6.60
C ARG A 1000 12.58 -29.54 -5.93
N TYR A 1001 11.43 -30.14 -5.59
CA TYR A 1001 10.32 -29.47 -4.87
C TYR A 1001 10.50 -29.41 -3.34
N LEU A 1002 11.64 -29.90 -2.84
CA LEU A 1002 11.81 -30.25 -1.43
C LEU A 1002 12.99 -29.51 -0.77
N TYR A 1003 13.06 -28.18 -0.96
CA TYR A 1003 13.99 -27.33 -0.19
C TYR A 1003 13.38 -25.98 0.26
N PHE A 1004 12.20 -25.58 -0.25
CA PHE A 1004 11.55 -24.32 0.12
C PHE A 1004 10.54 -24.43 1.28
N GLN A 1005 10.57 -25.54 2.03
CA GLN A 1005 9.55 -25.86 3.04
C GLN A 1005 10.13 -26.40 4.36
N LEU A 1006 11.44 -26.22 4.59
CA LEU A 1006 12.17 -26.70 5.77
C LEU A 1006 12.91 -25.60 6.56
N ALA A 1007 12.93 -24.35 6.06
CA ALA A 1007 13.57 -23.22 6.74
C ALA A 1007 12.66 -22.49 7.75
N THR A 1008 11.37 -22.83 7.83
CA THR A 1008 10.36 -22.17 8.70
C THR A 1008 9.90 -23.03 9.89
N MET A 1009 10.68 -24.05 10.27
CA MET A 1009 10.39 -24.93 11.41
C MET A 1009 11.57 -25.09 12.38
N ASN A 1010 12.32 -24.01 12.64
CA ASN A 1010 13.44 -24.06 13.59
C ASN A 1010 13.56 -22.87 14.55
N GLU A 1011 12.44 -22.22 14.91
CA GLU A 1011 12.42 -21.26 16.03
C GLU A 1011 11.10 -21.19 16.82
N ILE A 1012 10.47 -22.34 17.10
CA ILE A 1012 9.60 -22.50 18.29
C ILE A 1012 9.95 -23.83 18.95
N GLY A 1013 10.68 -23.76 20.06
CA GLY A 1013 11.01 -24.93 20.86
C GLY A 1013 9.87 -25.34 21.78
N LEU A 1014 9.53 -26.62 21.80
CA LEU A 1014 8.74 -27.25 22.87
C LEU A 1014 9.25 -28.68 23.12
N PRO A 1015 9.40 -29.15 24.39
CA PRO A 1015 10.29 -30.28 24.68
C PRO A 1015 9.60 -31.66 24.64
N SER A 1016 10.25 -32.58 23.92
CA SER A 1016 10.43 -34.01 24.21
C SER A 1016 9.61 -34.72 25.31
N LEU A 1017 9.13 -35.93 24.99
CA LEU A 1017 9.34 -37.11 25.85
C LEU A 1017 9.38 -38.43 25.06
N HIS A 1018 9.96 -39.47 25.67
CA HIS A 1018 10.82 -40.46 25.00
C HIS A 1018 10.42 -41.91 25.33
N LYS A 1019 10.53 -42.85 24.36
CA LYS A 1019 11.07 -44.25 24.45
C LYS A 1019 10.72 -45.04 23.16
N ARG A 1020 11.69 -45.64 22.43
CA ARG A 1020 12.34 -46.98 22.60
C ARG A 1020 11.31 -48.13 22.58
N MET A 1021 11.43 -49.24 21.84
CA MET A 1021 12.53 -49.87 21.03
C MET A 1021 11.85 -50.86 20.01
N ASP A 1022 12.46 -51.63 19.09
CA ASP A 1022 13.85 -52.10 18.85
C ASP A 1022 14.13 -52.46 17.35
N MET A 1023 15.09 -53.36 17.07
CA MET A 1023 15.63 -53.89 15.78
C MET A 1023 15.32 -55.43 15.63
N PRO A 1024 15.87 -56.26 14.68
CA PRO A 1024 16.61 -56.02 13.41
C PRO A 1024 16.31 -56.94 12.17
N LEU A 1025 16.75 -56.47 10.97
CA LEU A 1025 17.39 -57.18 9.83
C LEU A 1025 16.89 -58.56 9.27
N LYS A 1026 16.52 -58.61 7.97
CA LYS A 1026 17.43 -59.03 6.87
C LYS A 1026 16.85 -58.97 5.43
N HIS A 1027 17.55 -58.23 4.57
CA HIS A 1027 17.91 -58.53 3.16
C HIS A 1027 16.87 -59.09 2.16
N SER A 1028 16.45 -58.23 1.21
CA SER A 1028 16.75 -58.46 -0.22
C SER A 1028 16.62 -57.17 -1.06
N ASN A 1029 17.73 -56.79 -1.70
CA ASN A 1029 17.89 -55.98 -2.92
C ASN A 1029 16.99 -54.76 -3.16
N LEU A 1030 17.47 -53.58 -2.74
CA LEU A 1030 17.44 -52.38 -3.59
C LEU A 1030 18.59 -51.40 -3.25
N ASN A 1031 19.82 -51.93 -3.27
CA ASN A 1031 21.00 -51.09 -3.41
C ASN A 1031 21.18 -50.72 -4.89
N PHE A 1032 20.83 -49.50 -5.28
CA PHE A 1032 21.53 -48.79 -6.36
C PHE A 1032 21.44 -47.27 -6.16
N CYS A 1033 22.57 -46.59 -6.32
CA CYS A 1033 22.75 -45.14 -6.13
C CYS A 1033 22.55 -44.55 -4.72
N CYS A 1034 23.14 -45.19 -3.71
CA CYS A 1034 23.88 -44.41 -2.70
C CYS A 1034 25.27 -44.04 -3.26
N SER A 1035 25.32 -43.28 -4.35
CA SER A 1035 26.56 -42.94 -5.07
C SER A 1035 26.44 -41.69 -5.95
N GLN A 1036 25.99 -40.59 -5.37
CA GLN A 1036 26.36 -39.22 -5.79
C GLN A 1036 26.01 -38.24 -4.66
N ARG A 1037 27.01 -37.88 -3.84
CA ARG A 1037 26.96 -36.61 -3.10
C ARG A 1037 27.12 -35.50 -4.14
N GLN A 1038 26.02 -35.07 -4.76
CA GLN A 1038 26.06 -33.85 -5.57
C GLN A 1038 26.28 -32.68 -4.62
N THR A 1039 27.47 -32.09 -4.72
CA THR A 1039 27.77 -30.77 -4.17
C THR A 1039 26.76 -29.77 -4.73
N LEU A 1040 25.91 -29.19 -3.88
CA LEU A 1040 25.23 -27.97 -4.28
C LEU A 1040 26.27 -26.86 -4.33
N GLU A 1041 26.60 -26.45 -5.55
CA GLU A 1041 27.29 -25.21 -5.84
C GLU A 1041 26.34 -24.06 -5.44
N ASP A 1042 26.77 -23.24 -4.48
CA ASP A 1042 26.12 -22.00 -4.09
C ASP A 1042 27.05 -20.81 -4.37
N ASP A 1043 26.56 -19.59 -4.17
CA ASP A 1043 27.36 -18.39 -4.43
C ASP A 1043 28.60 -18.30 -3.52
N VAL A 1044 28.55 -18.83 -2.28
CA VAL A 1044 29.70 -18.80 -1.36
C VAL A 1044 30.82 -19.72 -1.86
N TYR A 1045 30.46 -20.93 -2.31
CA TYR A 1045 31.38 -21.89 -2.91
C TYR A 1045 32.05 -21.33 -4.16
N ASN A 1046 31.24 -20.76 -5.08
CA ASN A 1046 31.74 -20.14 -6.31
C ASN A 1046 32.64 -18.93 -6.03
N PHE A 1047 32.31 -18.10 -5.04
CA PHE A 1047 33.16 -17.00 -4.61
C PHE A 1047 34.48 -17.50 -3.98
N GLY A 1048 34.48 -18.66 -3.32
CA GLY A 1048 35.69 -19.36 -2.89
C GLY A 1048 36.67 -19.67 -4.04
N PHE A 1049 36.16 -20.02 -5.22
CA PHE A 1049 37.02 -20.20 -6.41
C PHE A 1049 37.53 -18.87 -6.98
N ILE A 1050 36.76 -17.78 -6.90
CA ILE A 1050 37.23 -16.44 -7.29
C ILE A 1050 38.36 -15.97 -6.37
N LEU A 1051 38.27 -16.23 -5.06
CA LEU A 1051 39.36 -15.97 -4.10
C LEU A 1051 40.61 -16.78 -4.44
N LEU A 1052 40.45 -18.06 -4.76
CA LEU A 1052 41.56 -18.93 -5.16
C LEU A 1052 42.21 -18.49 -6.48
N GLU A 1053 41.43 -18.19 -7.53
CA GLU A 1053 41.97 -17.74 -8.82
C GLU A 1053 42.65 -16.36 -8.69
N SER A 1054 42.21 -15.51 -7.76
CA SER A 1054 42.87 -14.24 -7.43
C SER A 1054 44.22 -14.42 -6.71
N LEU A 1055 44.37 -15.49 -5.93
CA LEU A 1055 45.61 -15.86 -5.23
C LEU A 1055 46.62 -16.57 -6.14
N VAL A 1056 46.16 -17.38 -7.11
CA VAL A 1056 46.99 -18.34 -7.87
C VAL A 1056 47.17 -17.95 -9.35
N GLY A 1057 46.32 -17.06 -9.88
CA GLY A 1057 46.25 -16.74 -11.30
C GLY A 1057 45.39 -17.75 -12.10
N PRO A 1058 45.13 -17.49 -13.39
CA PRO A 1058 44.08 -18.14 -14.18
C PRO A 1058 44.45 -19.53 -14.74
N ILE A 1059 45.30 -20.27 -14.02
CA ILE A 1059 45.76 -21.64 -14.36
C ILE A 1059 44.60 -22.68 -14.29
N VAL A 1060 43.41 -22.24 -13.83
CA VAL A 1060 42.19 -23.01 -13.58
C VAL A 1060 41.59 -23.69 -14.81
N SER A 1061 41.99 -23.36 -16.04
CA SER A 1061 41.39 -23.96 -17.25
C SER A 1061 41.96 -25.32 -17.69
N GLY A 1062 43.07 -25.79 -17.11
CA GLY A 1062 43.78 -27.00 -17.60
C GLY A 1062 44.02 -28.12 -16.59
N LYS A 1063 43.99 -27.82 -15.28
CA LYS A 1063 44.11 -28.82 -14.20
C LYS A 1063 42.86 -28.71 -13.34
N GLY A 1064 42.03 -29.77 -13.35
CA GLY A 1064 40.68 -29.73 -12.79
C GLY A 1064 40.61 -29.35 -11.31
N GLU A 1065 39.45 -28.85 -10.88
CA GLU A 1065 39.17 -28.26 -9.56
C GLU A 1065 39.64 -29.14 -8.38
N THR A 1066 39.58 -30.46 -8.53
CA THR A 1066 40.04 -31.46 -7.56
C THR A 1066 41.55 -31.41 -7.30
N PHE A 1067 42.37 -31.00 -8.27
CA PHE A 1067 43.81 -30.81 -8.10
C PHE A 1067 44.10 -29.61 -7.18
N LEU A 1068 43.39 -28.51 -7.40
CA LEU A 1068 43.58 -27.27 -6.63
C LEU A 1068 43.06 -27.38 -5.19
N LEU A 1069 41.94 -28.07 -4.96
CA LEU A 1069 41.42 -28.33 -3.61
C LEU A 1069 42.38 -29.22 -2.78
N ASN A 1070 43.11 -30.13 -3.41
CA ASN A 1070 44.14 -30.92 -2.73
C ASN A 1070 45.38 -30.06 -2.38
N GLU A 1071 45.80 -29.16 -3.28
CA GLU A 1071 46.90 -28.23 -3.01
C GLU A 1071 46.53 -27.11 -2.01
N MET A 1072 45.26 -26.82 -1.74
CA MET A 1072 44.88 -25.92 -0.63
C MET A 1072 45.45 -26.35 0.73
N ALA A 1073 45.71 -27.65 0.94
CA ALA A 1073 46.34 -28.15 2.16
C ALA A 1073 47.80 -27.69 2.33
N SER A 1074 48.52 -27.40 1.25
CA SER A 1074 49.94 -27.00 1.29
C SER A 1074 50.14 -25.49 1.55
N PHE A 1075 49.10 -24.65 1.42
CA PHE A 1075 49.13 -23.23 1.82
C PHE A 1075 49.40 -23.00 3.33
N GLY A 1076 49.37 -24.05 4.15
CA GLY A 1076 49.75 -24.00 5.56
C GLY A 1076 51.25 -23.75 5.80
N SER A 1077 52.13 -24.03 4.84
CA SER A 1077 53.59 -23.84 4.97
C SER A 1077 54.11 -22.69 4.11
N GLN A 1078 55.22 -22.05 4.52
CA GLN A 1078 55.83 -20.96 3.75
C GLN A 1078 56.31 -21.43 2.36
N ASP A 1079 56.86 -22.63 2.23
CA ASP A 1079 57.32 -23.16 0.94
C ASP A 1079 56.16 -23.56 0.01
N GLY A 1080 55.03 -24.03 0.57
CA GLY A 1080 53.81 -24.26 -0.20
C GLY A 1080 53.25 -22.96 -0.78
N ARG A 1081 53.19 -21.89 0.03
CA ARG A 1081 52.79 -20.56 -0.43
C ARG A 1081 53.67 -20.04 -1.56
N LYS A 1082 55.00 -20.12 -1.42
CA LYS A 1082 55.97 -19.70 -2.46
C LYS A 1082 55.86 -20.47 -3.79
N ARG A 1083 55.28 -21.67 -3.77
CA ARG A 1083 55.16 -22.54 -4.95
C ARG A 1083 53.84 -22.34 -5.73
N ILE A 1084 52.79 -21.83 -5.08
CA ILE A 1084 51.42 -21.86 -5.60
C ILE A 1084 50.79 -20.47 -5.70
N VAL A 1085 51.12 -19.55 -4.80
CA VAL A 1085 50.59 -18.18 -4.85
C VAL A 1085 51.30 -17.40 -5.96
N ASP A 1086 50.53 -16.60 -6.69
CA ASP A 1086 51.01 -15.70 -7.74
C ASP A 1086 52.19 -14.84 -7.23
N PRO A 1087 53.33 -14.80 -7.93
CA PRO A 1087 54.50 -14.02 -7.50
C PRO A 1087 54.19 -12.53 -7.24
N ALA A 1088 53.30 -11.91 -8.01
CA ALA A 1088 52.91 -10.52 -7.80
C ALA A 1088 52.11 -10.33 -6.50
N VAL A 1089 51.34 -11.34 -6.10
CA VAL A 1089 50.65 -11.37 -4.80
C VAL A 1089 51.68 -11.53 -3.68
N LEU A 1090 52.53 -12.55 -3.75
CA LEU A 1090 53.58 -12.81 -2.74
C LEU A 1090 54.51 -11.60 -2.50
N MET A 1091 54.86 -10.86 -3.54
CA MET A 1091 55.73 -9.67 -3.44
C MET A 1091 55.02 -8.44 -2.87
N THR A 1092 53.69 -8.39 -2.82
CA THR A 1092 52.92 -7.19 -2.43
C THR A 1092 51.94 -7.42 -1.28
N SER A 1093 52.05 -8.55 -0.58
CA SER A 1093 51.14 -8.95 0.49
C SER A 1093 51.84 -9.12 1.85
N SER A 1094 51.20 -8.71 2.95
CA SER A 1094 51.62 -9.10 4.30
C SER A 1094 51.25 -10.56 4.60
N GLN A 1095 52.03 -11.22 5.44
CA GLN A 1095 51.85 -12.64 5.73
C GLN A 1095 50.53 -12.90 6.50
N GLU A 1096 50.10 -11.90 7.27
CA GLU A 1096 48.86 -11.83 8.03
C GLU A 1096 47.66 -11.69 7.09
N SER A 1097 47.72 -10.75 6.12
CA SER A 1097 46.66 -10.56 5.12
C SER A 1097 46.42 -11.83 4.30
N LEU A 1098 47.50 -12.45 3.78
CA LEU A 1098 47.39 -13.75 3.10
C LEU A 1098 46.80 -14.84 3.99
N SER A 1099 47.19 -14.92 5.26
CA SER A 1099 46.71 -15.94 6.18
C SER A 1099 45.19 -15.84 6.40
N ILE A 1100 44.66 -14.61 6.50
CA ILE A 1100 43.22 -14.35 6.60
C ILE A 1100 42.51 -14.81 5.32
N ILE A 1101 43.00 -14.43 4.14
CA ILE A 1101 42.34 -14.80 2.87
C ILE A 1101 42.41 -16.30 2.58
N VAL A 1102 43.52 -16.96 2.85
CA VAL A 1102 43.61 -18.44 2.75
C VAL A 1102 42.62 -19.12 3.70
N SER A 1103 42.48 -18.61 4.92
CA SER A 1103 41.54 -19.15 5.92
C SER A 1103 40.08 -19.04 5.47
N ILE A 1104 39.64 -17.87 5.00
CA ILE A 1104 38.26 -17.69 4.51
C ILE A 1104 38.01 -18.44 3.20
N THR A 1105 38.99 -18.50 2.29
CA THR A 1105 38.91 -19.27 1.03
C THR A 1105 38.60 -20.74 1.32
N ARG A 1106 39.35 -21.36 2.24
CA ARG A 1106 39.14 -22.76 2.67
C ARG A 1106 37.76 -22.99 3.32
N LYS A 1107 37.21 -22.00 4.02
CA LYS A 1107 35.84 -22.08 4.56
C LYS A 1107 34.79 -21.99 3.45
N CYS A 1108 35.00 -21.12 2.45
CA CYS A 1108 34.10 -20.96 1.31
C CYS A 1108 34.05 -22.22 0.43
N THR A 1109 35.20 -22.83 0.13
CA THR A 1109 35.28 -24.06 -0.68
C THR A 1109 34.98 -25.35 0.09
N CYS A 1110 34.41 -25.26 1.29
CA CYS A 1110 34.01 -26.44 2.07
C CYS A 1110 32.96 -27.28 1.31
N PRO A 1111 33.08 -28.62 1.24
CA PRO A 1111 32.08 -29.48 0.60
C PRO A 1111 30.72 -29.47 1.31
N GLU A 1112 30.68 -29.15 2.60
CA GLU A 1112 29.47 -29.10 3.42
C GLU A 1112 28.89 -27.68 3.45
N THR A 1113 27.67 -27.50 2.92
CA THR A 1113 26.98 -26.20 2.86
C THR A 1113 26.77 -25.57 4.23
N SER A 1114 26.45 -26.37 5.26
CA SER A 1114 26.28 -25.92 6.65
C SER A 1114 27.55 -25.38 7.31
N SER A 1115 28.71 -25.68 6.72
CA SER A 1115 30.03 -25.32 7.24
C SER A 1115 30.65 -24.12 6.49
N ARG A 1116 29.94 -23.57 5.50
CA ARG A 1116 30.31 -22.38 4.73
C ARG A 1116 29.96 -21.09 5.50
N PRO A 1117 30.76 -20.02 5.37
CA PRO A 1117 30.50 -18.73 6.01
C PRO A 1117 29.35 -17.98 5.31
N SER A 1118 28.74 -17.01 5.98
CA SER A 1118 27.82 -16.08 5.32
C SER A 1118 28.58 -15.07 4.45
N PHE A 1119 27.91 -14.42 3.49
CA PHE A 1119 28.55 -13.34 2.72
C PHE A 1119 28.91 -12.11 3.56
N GLU A 1120 28.25 -11.90 4.70
CA GLU A 1120 28.63 -10.89 5.68
C GLU A 1120 29.97 -11.23 6.35
N ASP A 1121 30.15 -12.49 6.78
CA ASP A 1121 31.43 -12.99 7.31
C ASP A 1121 32.54 -12.88 6.26
N VAL A 1122 32.26 -13.24 5.00
CA VAL A 1122 33.24 -13.16 3.89
C VAL A 1122 33.66 -11.71 3.64
N LEU A 1123 32.70 -10.79 3.56
CA LEU A 1123 32.96 -9.36 3.38
C LEU A 1123 33.77 -8.78 4.55
N TRP A 1124 33.43 -9.14 5.80
CA TRP A 1124 34.16 -8.72 6.99
C TRP A 1124 35.61 -9.22 6.98
N ASN A 1125 35.85 -10.50 6.65
CA ASN A 1125 37.20 -11.06 6.58
C ASN A 1125 38.04 -10.42 5.45
N LEU A 1126 37.42 -10.08 4.32
CA LEU A 1126 38.09 -9.36 3.23
C LEU A 1126 38.47 -7.92 3.63
N GLN A 1127 37.55 -7.18 4.25
CA GLN A 1127 37.82 -5.83 4.74
C GLN A 1127 38.92 -5.82 5.82
N TYR A 1128 38.89 -6.78 6.74
CA TYR A 1128 39.92 -6.95 7.76
C TYR A 1128 41.29 -7.28 7.15
N ALA A 1129 41.36 -8.18 6.16
CA ALA A 1129 42.60 -8.48 5.45
C ALA A 1129 43.17 -7.28 4.66
N ALA A 1130 42.30 -6.42 4.11
CA ALA A 1130 42.70 -5.19 3.45
C ALA A 1130 43.18 -4.11 4.43
N GLN A 1131 42.56 -4.00 5.61
CA GLN A 1131 43.03 -3.12 6.68
C GLN A 1131 44.43 -3.53 7.18
N VAL A 1132 44.63 -4.83 7.41
CA VAL A 1132 45.93 -5.41 7.80
C VAL A 1132 47.00 -5.26 6.70
N GLN A 1133 46.60 -5.27 5.42
CA GLN A 1133 47.50 -4.94 4.32
C GLN A 1133 47.88 -3.46 4.33
N ALA A 1134 46.91 -2.55 4.49
CA ALA A 1134 47.12 -1.11 4.45
C ALA A 1134 48.04 -0.61 5.58
N THR A 1135 48.01 -1.25 6.76
CA THR A 1135 48.98 -0.96 7.83
C THR A 1135 50.40 -1.39 7.45
N ALA A 1136 50.58 -2.60 6.90
CA ALA A 1136 51.89 -3.07 6.45
C ALA A 1136 52.47 -2.23 5.30
N ASP A 1137 51.63 -1.78 4.36
CA ASP A 1137 52.01 -0.89 3.26
C ASP A 1137 52.40 0.53 3.76
N ALA A 1138 51.87 0.96 4.91
CA ALA A 1138 52.24 2.22 5.56
C ALA A 1138 53.57 2.10 6.30
N ASP A 1139 53.76 1.02 7.07
CA ASP A 1139 55.00 0.76 7.82
C ASP A 1139 56.21 0.63 6.87
N GLN A 1140 56.05 -0.07 5.74
CA GLN A 1140 57.08 -0.14 4.69
C GLN A 1140 57.41 1.21 4.04
N LYS A 1141 56.45 2.16 4.00
CA LYS A 1141 56.73 3.51 3.49
C LYS A 1141 57.53 4.34 4.47
N SER A 1142 57.28 4.24 5.78
CA SER A 1142 58.11 4.91 6.80
C SER A 1142 59.57 4.48 6.72
N ASP A 1143 59.84 3.17 6.62
CA ASP A 1143 61.20 2.62 6.51
C ASP A 1143 61.89 2.99 5.17
N SER A 1144 61.14 3.39 4.14
CA SER A 1144 61.69 3.90 2.87
C SER A 1144 62.05 5.40 2.90
N THR A 1145 61.72 6.10 3.99
CA THR A 1145 61.96 7.54 4.19
C THR A 1145 62.95 7.87 5.31
N SER A 1146 63.64 6.85 5.85
CA SER A 1146 64.72 6.97 6.85
C SER A 1146 66.10 6.76 6.24
#